data_AF-A0A925J9Q9-F1
#
_entry.id   AF-A0A925J9Q9-F1
#
_cell.length_a   1.000
_cell.length_b   1.000
_cell.length_c   1.000
_cell.angle_alpha   90.00
_cell.angle_beta   90.00
_cell.angle_gamma   90.00
#
_symmetry.space_group_name_H-M   'P 1'
#
loop_
_entity.id
_entity.type
_entity.pdbx_description
1 polymer ?
#
loop_
_entity_poly.entity_id
_entity_poly.type
_entity_poly.pdbx_seq_one_letter_code
_entity_poly.pdbx_strand_id
1 'polypeptide(L)'
;MHEQAFKTLEYDSLRALVRRGAQTPMGRARIDALAPLDDLKELREALRVIAEAVELRQRGLTWSFSEIADPSDALALLNIEGSTLEPLAMLELARLAEQALAARAIILTERAMVPALWQIIEALPRELHSLAARITGKILPSGELDDRASPELGRIRHDITRLRSSITRTLESLMRRSEAAIQDELVTVRNDRFVIPVKADHRGRVGGVAHGSSSSGQTVFIEPLETIEANNEMQALRETEEREIARILFTLTEELRNERHALELAAHAVASLDFIGAKVAFLQKFDCVVPEISEQGALELIAARHPLLEENLRASGGAVVPVSFSLDAEHPVMVISGANAGGKTVVLKTAGLLSLMALSGLPVPARAASFPFYASVLADIGDHQSLAANLSTFTSHVANISRMIEICDAPALVLLDEVGTGTDPEEGSALGVAVVDHFRRACGAHVLGTTHYSGLKMYAANEEAVINASVEFDEKTLQPTYKLLVGIAGASSGIEIARRFGIPDKIVSAASENVKASTRDATEYLRRIKREAEEASSLRAALEEERTAVAEKYASLETEAARRERERQAKFETELLTAIEEFEKRSREMVAKIEDRAERLKVEREAQRHVAELKREAQRAARAATGSPSSPSSNASARGVRVVRDGRVINHEPTLESDAEETEFRTAPPRAIKARDQVRLKSFGSIGIVDKINGDEAEVRVKSLRFREKLSNLELVETVKPEVESGRGASLRTLAQKRGTEVHLRASTDDPRAELNVIGRSTDEAVDEADKFLDEAFLNSLQHIRIVHGHGTGALRRAIGDLLKGHPHVARFAPAPQDQGGSGATVVELKQ
;
A
#
# COMPACT_ATOMS: atom_id res chain seq x y z
N MET A 1 -12.31 -0.47 -20.49
CA MET A 1 -13.11 -1.39 -19.63
C MET A 1 -14.59 -1.32 -19.98
N HIS A 2 -15.35 -2.38 -19.67
CA HIS A 2 -16.71 -2.60 -20.19
C HIS A 2 -17.80 -2.44 -19.13
N GLU A 3 -18.83 -1.61 -19.40
CA GLU A 3 -19.91 -1.29 -18.45
C GLU A 3 -20.68 -2.52 -17.94
N GLN A 4 -20.75 -3.60 -18.73
CA GLN A 4 -21.43 -4.82 -18.30
C GLN A 4 -20.76 -5.46 -17.06
N ALA A 5 -19.44 -5.33 -16.92
CA ALA A 5 -18.72 -5.80 -15.74
C ALA A 5 -19.14 -5.01 -14.49
N PHE A 6 -19.39 -3.70 -14.60
CA PHE A 6 -19.86 -2.87 -13.47
C PHE A 6 -21.21 -3.33 -12.96
N LYS A 7 -22.15 -3.64 -13.88
CA LYS A 7 -23.47 -4.17 -13.52
C LYS A 7 -23.39 -5.55 -12.88
N THR A 8 -22.56 -6.43 -13.42
CA THR A 8 -22.40 -7.82 -12.98
C THR A 8 -21.71 -7.92 -11.60
N LEU A 9 -20.75 -7.02 -11.34
CA LEU A 9 -19.97 -6.93 -10.10
C LEU A 9 -20.52 -5.90 -9.10
N GLU A 10 -21.70 -5.33 -9.36
CA GLU A 10 -22.41 -4.39 -8.47
C GLU A 10 -21.59 -3.12 -8.12
N TYR A 11 -20.81 -2.64 -9.09
CA TYR A 11 -19.86 -1.54 -8.90
C TYR A 11 -20.54 -0.20 -8.54
N ASP A 12 -21.77 0.05 -9.00
CA ASP A 12 -22.54 1.24 -8.58
C ASP A 12 -22.97 1.18 -7.11
N SER A 13 -23.24 -0.01 -6.57
CA SER A 13 -23.48 -0.20 -5.12
C SER A 13 -22.22 0.09 -4.31
N LEU A 14 -21.04 -0.22 -4.84
CA LEU A 14 -19.75 0.16 -4.26
C LEU A 14 -19.54 1.69 -4.33
N ARG A 15 -19.78 2.34 -5.49
CA ARG A 15 -19.73 3.81 -5.60
C ARG A 15 -20.62 4.46 -4.54
N ALA A 16 -21.86 3.99 -4.40
CA ALA A 16 -22.80 4.48 -3.38
C ALA A 16 -22.33 4.25 -1.93
N LEU A 17 -21.54 3.19 -1.67
CA LEU A 17 -20.94 2.92 -0.36
C LEU A 17 -19.76 3.86 -0.06
N VAL A 18 -18.87 4.10 -1.03
CA VAL A 18 -17.74 5.06 -0.91
C VAL A 18 -18.27 6.50 -0.81
N ARG A 19 -19.34 6.83 -1.54
CA ARG A 19 -19.99 8.16 -1.56
C ARG A 19 -20.41 8.66 -0.18
N ARG A 20 -20.73 7.75 0.76
CA ARG A 20 -21.08 8.09 2.15
C ARG A 20 -19.93 8.77 2.90
N GLY A 21 -18.69 8.62 2.45
CA GLY A 21 -17.51 9.30 3.01
C GLY A 21 -17.30 10.74 2.52
N ALA A 22 -17.96 11.17 1.44
CA ALA A 22 -17.77 12.52 0.88
C ALA A 22 -18.72 13.56 1.49
N GLN A 23 -18.12 14.67 1.90
CA GLN A 23 -18.73 15.73 2.69
C GLN A 23 -19.33 16.82 1.79
N THR A 24 -18.77 17.05 0.59
CA THR A 24 -19.15 18.09 -0.36
C THR A 24 -19.92 17.55 -1.57
N PRO A 25 -20.73 18.38 -2.28
CA PRO A 25 -21.34 17.99 -3.56
C PRO A 25 -20.30 17.62 -4.62
N MET A 26 -19.22 18.41 -4.73
CA MET A 26 -18.16 18.21 -5.72
C MET A 26 -17.38 16.90 -5.50
N GLY A 27 -17.05 16.57 -4.25
CA GLY A 27 -16.40 15.31 -3.90
C GLY A 27 -17.31 14.10 -4.20
N ARG A 28 -18.63 14.22 -3.96
CA ARG A 28 -19.61 13.18 -4.34
C ARG A 28 -19.67 12.97 -5.85
N ALA A 29 -19.70 14.05 -6.64
CA ALA A 29 -19.69 13.96 -8.11
C ALA A 29 -18.44 13.22 -8.63
N ARG A 30 -17.27 13.41 -8.01
CA ARG A 30 -16.05 12.64 -8.34
C ARG A 30 -16.15 11.15 -7.99
N ILE A 31 -16.91 10.78 -6.95
CA ILE A 31 -17.16 9.36 -6.61
C ILE A 31 -18.18 8.74 -7.57
N ASP A 32 -19.17 9.49 -8.02
CA ASP A 32 -20.13 9.02 -9.02
C ASP A 32 -19.44 8.75 -10.37
N ALA A 33 -18.49 9.62 -10.74
CA ALA A 33 -17.65 9.48 -11.94
C ALA A 33 -16.49 8.48 -11.78
N LEU A 34 -16.29 7.87 -10.60
CA LEU A 34 -15.18 6.96 -10.33
C LEU A 34 -15.23 5.76 -11.29
N ALA A 35 -14.18 5.56 -12.08
CA ALA A 35 -14.03 4.42 -12.98
C ALA A 35 -12.57 3.94 -12.99
N PRO A 36 -12.29 2.74 -13.50
CA PRO A 36 -10.93 2.25 -13.71
C PRO A 36 -10.16 3.15 -14.68
N LEU A 37 -8.93 3.48 -14.32
CA LEU A 37 -8.03 4.33 -15.08
C LEU A 37 -7.33 3.53 -16.18
N ASP A 38 -7.09 4.16 -17.32
CA ASP A 38 -6.41 3.59 -18.50
C ASP A 38 -4.91 3.94 -18.57
N ASP A 39 -4.45 4.97 -17.86
CA ASP A 39 -3.03 5.20 -17.58
C ASP A 39 -2.59 4.66 -16.21
N LEU A 40 -1.52 3.86 -16.25
CA LEU A 40 -0.88 3.28 -15.08
C LEU A 40 -0.16 4.31 -14.21
N LYS A 41 0.36 5.40 -14.79
CA LYS A 41 1.03 6.45 -14.02
C LYS A 41 0.00 7.26 -13.21
N GLU A 42 -1.11 7.66 -13.81
CA GLU A 42 -2.25 8.25 -13.11
C GLU A 42 -2.78 7.34 -12.00
N LEU A 43 -2.90 6.02 -12.25
CA LEU A 43 -3.32 5.08 -11.23
C LEU A 43 -2.34 4.98 -10.04
N ARG A 44 -1.03 4.86 -10.33
CA ARG A 44 0.01 4.83 -9.29
C ARG A 44 0.00 6.12 -8.46
N GLU A 45 -0.20 7.27 -9.08
CA GLU A 45 -0.30 8.55 -8.36
C GLU A 45 -1.59 8.63 -7.52
N ALA A 46 -2.74 8.18 -8.05
CA ALA A 46 -4.01 8.15 -7.31
C ALA A 46 -3.93 7.26 -6.05
N LEU A 47 -3.21 6.14 -6.12
CA LEU A 47 -2.96 5.26 -4.96
C LEU A 47 -1.93 5.87 -3.99
N ARG A 48 -0.87 6.51 -4.50
CA ARG A 48 0.13 7.22 -3.70
C ARG A 48 -0.49 8.32 -2.85
N VAL A 49 -1.36 9.15 -3.43
CA VAL A 49 -2.06 10.23 -2.73
C VAL A 49 -2.91 9.68 -1.56
N ILE A 50 -3.47 8.48 -1.69
CA ILE A 50 -4.21 7.82 -0.61
C ILE A 50 -3.27 7.32 0.49
N ALA A 51 -2.13 6.74 0.13
CA ALA A 51 -1.10 6.32 1.10
C ALA A 51 -0.57 7.52 1.92
N GLU A 52 -0.23 8.62 1.24
CA GLU A 52 0.19 9.87 1.87
C GLU A 52 -0.89 10.46 2.80
N ALA A 53 -2.17 10.42 2.38
CA ALA A 53 -3.28 10.87 3.22
C ALA A 53 -3.55 9.96 4.43
N VAL A 54 -3.24 8.65 4.34
CA VAL A 54 -3.29 7.72 5.48
C VAL A 54 -2.18 8.01 6.47
N GLU A 55 -0.94 8.21 6.01
CA GLU A 55 0.21 8.53 6.87
C GLU A 55 -0.02 9.85 7.64
N LEU A 56 -0.48 10.89 6.95
CA LEU A 56 -0.82 12.17 7.56
C LEU A 56 -1.93 12.01 8.63
N ARG A 57 -2.93 11.16 8.38
CA ARG A 57 -3.99 10.83 9.36
C ARG A 57 -3.47 10.04 10.57
N GLN A 58 -2.50 9.15 10.39
CA GLN A 58 -1.85 8.43 11.50
C GLN A 58 -1.08 9.37 12.44
N ARG A 59 -0.57 10.49 11.92
CA ARG A 59 0.05 11.58 12.71
C ARG A 59 -0.96 12.47 13.46
N GLY A 60 -2.26 12.18 13.35
CA GLY A 60 -3.34 12.95 13.98
C GLY A 60 -3.71 14.25 13.24
N LEU A 61 -3.08 14.53 12.10
CA LEU A 61 -3.45 15.64 11.23
C LEU A 61 -4.68 15.22 10.41
N THR A 62 -5.72 16.06 10.36
CA THR A 62 -6.93 15.79 9.58
C THR A 62 -7.53 17.08 9.06
N TRP A 63 -8.13 17.03 7.88
CA TRP A 63 -9.01 18.08 7.35
C TRP A 63 -10.45 17.57 7.31
N SER A 64 -11.41 18.48 7.38
CA SER A 64 -12.83 18.23 7.15
C SER A 64 -13.41 19.43 6.41
N PHE A 65 -14.36 19.17 5.52
CA PHE A 65 -15.12 20.16 4.80
C PHE A 65 -16.57 20.15 5.29
N SER A 66 -17.02 21.26 5.87
CA SER A 66 -18.38 21.36 6.43
C SER A 66 -19.15 22.48 5.75
N GLU A 67 -20.37 22.17 5.33
CA GLU A 67 -21.32 23.14 4.75
C GLU A 67 -20.75 23.93 3.55
N ILE A 68 -20.00 23.25 2.67
CA ILE A 68 -19.59 23.78 1.37
C ILE A 68 -20.66 23.41 0.33
N ALA A 69 -21.30 24.43 -0.26
CA ALA A 69 -22.17 24.30 -1.42
C ALA A 69 -21.35 24.08 -2.71
N ASP A 70 -22.02 23.74 -3.82
CA ASP A 70 -21.37 23.66 -5.12
C ASP A 70 -21.14 25.09 -5.67
N PRO A 71 -19.88 25.55 -5.86
CA PRO A 71 -19.61 26.89 -6.31
C PRO A 71 -19.84 27.09 -7.82
N SER A 72 -20.21 26.04 -8.57
CA SER A 72 -20.28 26.07 -10.04
C SER A 72 -21.15 27.19 -10.59
N ASP A 73 -22.35 27.41 -10.03
CA ASP A 73 -23.25 28.48 -10.49
C ASP A 73 -22.71 29.88 -10.16
N ALA A 74 -22.09 30.06 -8.98
CA ALA A 74 -21.48 31.33 -8.59
C ALA A 74 -20.24 31.65 -9.45
N LEU A 75 -19.39 30.66 -9.74
CA LEU A 75 -18.25 30.78 -10.65
C LEU A 75 -18.69 31.03 -12.10
N ALA A 76 -19.79 30.41 -12.54
CA ALA A 76 -20.41 30.69 -13.83
C ALA A 76 -20.92 32.14 -13.91
N LEU A 77 -21.59 32.65 -12.87
CA LEU A 77 -22.02 34.05 -12.81
C LEU A 77 -20.85 35.04 -12.86
N LEU A 78 -19.70 34.72 -12.24
CA LEU A 78 -18.49 35.54 -12.33
C LEU A 78 -17.90 35.64 -13.75
N ASN A 79 -18.21 34.73 -14.67
CA ASN A 79 -17.83 34.86 -16.09
C ASN A 79 -18.57 36.02 -16.79
N ILE A 80 -19.74 36.41 -16.30
CA ILE A 80 -20.59 37.42 -16.94
C ILE A 80 -20.14 38.79 -16.46
N GLU A 81 -19.63 39.63 -17.37
CA GLU A 81 -19.31 41.03 -17.07
C GLU A 81 -20.58 41.80 -16.66
N GLY A 82 -20.47 42.66 -15.64
CA GLY A 82 -21.61 43.42 -15.12
C GLY A 82 -22.59 42.61 -14.26
N SER A 83 -22.36 41.30 -14.03
CA SER A 83 -23.13 40.52 -13.06
C SER A 83 -22.80 40.91 -11.62
N THR A 84 -23.77 40.68 -10.72
CA THR A 84 -23.64 40.84 -9.26
C THR A 84 -24.02 39.51 -8.60
N LEU A 85 -23.22 39.03 -7.66
CA LEU A 85 -23.56 37.85 -6.86
C LEU A 85 -24.51 38.19 -5.72
N GLU A 86 -25.31 37.22 -5.28
CA GLU A 86 -26.10 37.35 -4.05
C GLU A 86 -25.20 37.24 -2.80
N PRO A 87 -25.55 37.89 -1.67
CA PRO A 87 -24.71 37.90 -0.47
C PRO A 87 -24.38 36.50 0.08
N LEU A 88 -25.31 35.56 0.01
CA LEU A 88 -25.12 34.18 0.48
C LEU A 88 -24.10 33.43 -0.40
N ALA A 89 -24.18 33.58 -1.73
CA ALA A 89 -23.21 32.99 -2.65
C ALA A 89 -21.79 33.56 -2.45
N MET A 90 -21.65 34.84 -2.09
CA MET A 90 -20.35 35.42 -1.70
C MET A 90 -19.79 34.77 -0.43
N LEU A 91 -20.64 34.53 0.57
CA LEU A 91 -20.25 33.85 1.82
C LEU A 91 -19.86 32.39 1.59
N GLU A 92 -20.52 31.69 0.66
CA GLU A 92 -20.16 30.32 0.26
C GLU A 92 -18.79 30.28 -0.42
N LEU A 93 -18.48 31.22 -1.32
CA LEU A 93 -17.15 31.35 -1.94
C LEU A 93 -16.06 31.72 -0.91
N ALA A 94 -16.38 32.59 0.06
CA ALA A 94 -15.47 32.93 1.15
C ALA A 94 -15.17 31.71 2.04
N ARG A 95 -16.20 30.94 2.40
CA ARG A 95 -16.10 29.69 3.18
C ARG A 95 -15.28 28.62 2.46
N LEU A 96 -15.48 28.47 1.15
CA LEU A 96 -14.68 27.59 0.29
C LEU A 96 -13.19 27.96 0.36
N ALA A 97 -12.87 29.25 0.18
CA ALA A 97 -11.51 29.77 0.26
C ALA A 97 -10.86 29.55 1.64
N GLU A 98 -11.59 29.81 2.73
CA GLU A 98 -11.11 29.58 4.10
C GLU A 98 -10.80 28.10 4.37
N GLN A 99 -11.70 27.18 3.99
CA GLN A 99 -11.50 25.75 4.24
C GLN A 99 -10.40 25.15 3.32
N ALA A 100 -10.28 25.62 2.08
CA ALA A 100 -9.17 25.24 1.19
C ALA A 100 -7.81 25.67 1.78
N LEU A 101 -7.72 26.89 2.31
CA LEU A 101 -6.51 27.42 2.94
C LEU A 101 -6.19 26.75 4.28
N ALA A 102 -7.21 26.38 5.07
CA ALA A 102 -7.03 25.61 6.30
C ALA A 102 -6.44 24.23 6.00
N ALA A 103 -6.99 23.49 5.03
CA ALA A 103 -6.43 22.21 4.58
C ALA A 103 -4.98 22.38 4.06
N ARG A 104 -4.73 23.45 3.30
CA ARG A 104 -3.38 23.79 2.82
C ARG A 104 -2.39 24.06 3.94
N ALA A 105 -2.79 24.74 5.02
CA ALA A 105 -1.94 25.01 6.17
C ALA A 105 -1.55 23.72 6.91
N ILE A 106 -2.47 22.76 7.00
CA ILE A 106 -2.24 21.45 7.63
C ILE A 106 -1.25 20.60 6.82
N ILE A 107 -1.41 20.55 5.49
CA ILE A 107 -0.53 19.74 4.64
C ILE A 107 0.84 20.41 4.45
N LEU A 108 0.92 21.75 4.52
CA LEU A 108 2.17 22.51 4.41
C LEU A 108 3.22 22.11 5.45
N THR A 109 2.83 21.72 6.67
CA THR A 109 3.78 21.33 7.74
C THR A 109 4.50 20.02 7.41
N GLU A 110 3.84 19.09 6.73
CA GLU A 110 4.37 17.76 6.38
C GLU A 110 4.72 17.62 4.89
N ARG A 111 4.76 18.71 4.11
CA ARG A 111 4.91 18.71 2.64
C ARG A 111 6.05 17.87 2.05
N ALA A 112 7.11 17.60 2.83
CA ALA A 112 8.25 16.79 2.40
C ALA A 112 7.95 15.28 2.43
N MET A 113 7.01 14.88 3.27
CA MET A 113 6.50 13.51 3.42
C MET A 113 5.33 13.23 2.48
N VAL A 114 4.47 14.22 2.24
CA VAL A 114 3.27 14.10 1.40
C VAL A 114 3.34 14.93 0.10
N PRO A 115 4.33 14.71 -0.78
CA PRO A 115 4.53 15.54 -1.97
C PRO A 115 3.44 15.41 -3.03
N ALA A 116 2.78 14.26 -3.18
CA ALA A 116 1.68 14.08 -4.13
C ALA A 116 0.41 14.80 -3.63
N LEU A 117 0.12 14.69 -2.33
CA LEU A 117 -0.97 15.44 -1.70
C LEU A 117 -0.71 16.95 -1.74
N TRP A 118 0.55 17.39 -1.59
CA TRP A 118 0.93 18.80 -1.66
C TRP A 118 0.74 19.39 -3.07
N GLN A 119 1.04 18.66 -4.15
CA GLN A 119 0.83 19.13 -5.54
C GLN A 119 -0.61 19.56 -5.83
N ILE A 120 -1.61 18.92 -5.18
CA ILE A 120 -3.03 19.23 -5.35
C ILE A 120 -3.40 20.65 -4.86
N ILE A 121 -2.61 21.21 -3.93
CA ILE A 121 -2.95 22.43 -3.18
C ILE A 121 -1.87 23.52 -3.21
N GLU A 122 -0.70 23.22 -3.76
CA GLU A 122 0.44 24.15 -3.70
C GLU A 122 0.16 25.47 -4.42
N ALA A 123 -0.53 25.37 -5.56
CA ALA A 123 -0.94 26.46 -6.44
C ALA A 123 -1.98 27.42 -5.82
N LEU A 124 -2.57 27.10 -4.68
CA LEU A 124 -3.52 27.97 -4.00
C LEU A 124 -2.82 29.26 -3.49
N PRO A 125 -3.24 30.45 -3.97
CA PRO A 125 -2.69 31.73 -3.51
C PRO A 125 -3.14 32.04 -2.08
N ARG A 126 -2.31 32.74 -1.32
CA ARG A 126 -2.59 33.11 0.09
C ARG A 126 -3.54 34.30 0.18
N GLU A 127 -3.62 35.06 -0.90
CA GLU A 127 -4.39 36.28 -1.11
C GLU A 127 -5.90 36.04 -0.88
N LEU A 128 -6.37 34.82 -1.19
CA LEU A 128 -7.71 34.32 -0.88
C LEU A 128 -8.12 34.49 0.60
N HIS A 129 -7.17 34.42 1.55
CA HIS A 129 -7.48 34.66 2.96
C HIS A 129 -7.95 36.10 3.19
N SER A 130 -7.30 37.05 2.52
CA SER A 130 -7.66 38.47 2.61
C SER A 130 -9.01 38.76 1.94
N LEU A 131 -9.34 38.04 0.86
CA LEU A 131 -10.61 38.16 0.15
C LEU A 131 -11.76 37.65 1.02
N ALA A 132 -11.63 36.43 1.56
CA ALA A 132 -12.64 35.84 2.44
C ALA A 132 -12.88 36.73 3.68
N ALA A 133 -11.82 37.20 4.35
CA ALA A 133 -11.92 38.09 5.50
C ALA A 133 -12.58 39.45 5.17
N ARG A 134 -12.42 39.98 3.94
CA ARG A 134 -13.13 41.20 3.51
C ARG A 134 -14.61 40.95 3.25
N ILE A 135 -15.00 39.77 2.79
CA ILE A 135 -16.40 39.39 2.56
C ILE A 135 -17.09 39.13 3.91
N THR A 136 -16.54 38.26 4.76
CA THR A 136 -17.11 37.94 6.08
C THR A 136 -17.08 39.12 7.06
N GLY A 137 -16.18 40.09 6.84
CA GLY A 137 -16.17 41.36 7.58
C GLY A 137 -17.20 42.40 7.11
N LYS A 138 -17.86 42.20 5.96
CA LYS A 138 -18.86 43.11 5.38
C LYS A 138 -20.27 42.52 5.30
N ILE A 139 -20.40 41.19 5.22
CA ILE A 139 -21.67 40.47 5.11
C ILE A 139 -21.84 39.59 6.34
N LEU A 140 -22.95 39.77 7.05
CA LEU A 140 -23.34 38.99 8.21
C LEU A 140 -23.76 37.57 7.81
N PRO A 141 -23.71 36.57 8.70
CA PRO A 141 -24.15 35.20 8.41
C PRO A 141 -25.61 35.05 7.94
N SER A 142 -26.45 36.09 8.11
CA SER A 142 -27.82 36.17 7.59
C SER A 142 -27.89 36.50 6.09
N GLY A 143 -26.78 36.93 5.47
CA GLY A 143 -26.75 37.53 4.13
C GLY A 143 -26.99 39.05 4.11
N GLU A 144 -27.27 39.67 5.26
CA GLU A 144 -27.39 41.14 5.36
C GLU A 144 -26.01 41.80 5.41
N LEU A 145 -25.84 42.99 4.81
CA LEU A 145 -24.61 43.76 4.97
C LEU A 145 -24.51 44.33 6.39
N ASP A 146 -23.31 44.32 6.97
CA ASP A 146 -22.98 45.00 8.23
C ASP A 146 -23.00 46.53 8.04
N ASP A 147 -23.44 47.30 9.04
CA ASP A 147 -23.47 48.77 8.99
C ASP A 147 -22.09 49.40 8.70
N ARG A 148 -21.01 48.67 9.02
CA ARG A 148 -19.62 49.08 8.81
C ARG A 148 -19.08 48.68 7.43
N ALA A 149 -19.87 48.01 6.58
CA ALA A 149 -19.46 47.63 5.23
C ALA A 149 -19.11 48.83 4.35
N SER A 150 -19.74 49.98 4.62
CA SER A 150 -19.41 51.29 4.06
C SER A 150 -19.72 52.40 5.08
N PRO A 151 -18.86 53.42 5.23
CA PRO A 151 -19.17 54.60 6.05
C PRO A 151 -20.43 55.36 5.58
N GLU A 152 -20.81 55.21 4.32
CA GLU A 152 -22.02 55.81 3.74
C GLU A 152 -23.27 54.99 4.10
N LEU A 153 -23.22 53.65 3.97
CA LEU A 153 -24.30 52.76 4.42
C LEU A 153 -24.63 52.95 5.92
N GLY A 154 -23.61 53.01 6.77
CA GLY A 154 -23.80 53.25 8.21
C GLY A 154 -24.42 54.61 8.54
N ARG A 155 -24.15 55.66 7.74
CA ARG A 155 -24.82 56.96 7.86
C ARG A 155 -26.28 56.88 7.42
N ILE A 156 -26.55 56.28 6.25
CA ILE A 156 -27.92 56.12 5.72
C ILE A 156 -28.79 55.35 6.72
N ARG A 157 -28.32 54.21 7.25
CA ARG A 157 -29.04 53.42 8.25
C ARG A 157 -29.26 54.15 9.57
N HIS A 158 -28.28 54.95 10.02
CA HIS A 158 -28.44 55.82 11.19
C HIS A 158 -29.51 56.88 10.95
N ASP A 159 -29.51 57.52 9.77
CA ASP A 159 -30.50 58.53 9.38
C ASP A 159 -31.91 57.94 9.24
N ILE A 160 -32.07 56.76 8.64
CA ILE A 160 -33.32 56.00 8.60
C ILE A 160 -33.81 55.70 10.02
N THR A 161 -32.93 55.23 10.91
CA THR A 161 -33.28 54.88 12.30
C THR A 161 -33.70 56.12 13.09
N ARG A 162 -32.99 57.25 12.91
CA ARG A 162 -33.34 58.54 13.51
C ARG A 162 -34.70 59.04 13.01
N LEU A 163 -34.93 58.99 11.70
CA LEU A 163 -36.14 59.49 11.04
C LEU A 163 -37.36 58.63 11.40
N ARG A 164 -37.24 57.30 11.36
CA ARG A 164 -38.24 56.34 11.90
C ARG A 164 -38.60 56.67 13.34
N SER A 165 -37.60 56.89 14.21
CA SER A 165 -37.82 57.25 15.62
C SER A 165 -38.48 58.62 15.78
N SER A 166 -38.33 59.52 14.81
CA SER A 166 -39.04 60.80 14.76
C SER A 166 -40.50 60.61 14.34
N ILE A 167 -40.75 59.90 13.24
CA ILE A 167 -42.09 59.59 12.71
C ILE A 167 -42.94 58.88 13.77
N THR A 168 -42.43 57.81 14.40
CA THR A 168 -43.17 57.07 15.43
C THR A 168 -43.59 57.98 16.59
N ARG A 169 -42.71 58.86 17.09
CA ARG A 169 -43.04 59.81 18.16
C ARG A 169 -44.11 60.82 17.74
N THR A 170 -44.06 61.33 16.51
CA THR A 170 -45.09 62.23 15.97
C THR A 170 -46.43 61.51 15.84
N LEU A 171 -46.44 60.27 15.33
CA LEU A 171 -47.66 59.46 15.20
C LEU A 171 -48.23 59.08 16.56
N GLU A 172 -47.43 58.65 17.54
CA GLU A 172 -47.89 58.39 18.92
C GLU A 172 -48.49 59.65 19.57
N SER A 173 -47.90 60.82 19.33
CA SER A 173 -48.43 62.10 19.81
C SER A 173 -49.77 62.46 19.14
N LEU A 174 -49.89 62.27 17.83
CA LEU A 174 -51.16 62.39 17.09
C LEU A 174 -52.21 61.41 17.59
N MET A 175 -51.80 60.19 17.92
CA MET A 175 -52.69 59.14 18.39
C MET A 175 -53.28 59.48 19.75
N ARG A 176 -52.43 59.89 20.71
CA ARG A 176 -52.87 60.38 22.03
C ARG A 176 -53.77 61.63 21.94
N ARG A 177 -53.57 62.49 20.93
CA ARG A 177 -54.45 63.67 20.69
C ARG A 177 -55.81 63.30 20.08
N SER A 178 -55.95 62.11 19.47
CA SER A 178 -57.10 61.74 18.62
C SER A 178 -57.73 60.39 18.99
N GLU A 179 -57.55 59.93 20.23
CA GLU A 179 -57.90 58.61 20.78
C GLU A 179 -59.29 58.10 20.34
N ALA A 180 -60.32 58.96 20.39
CA ALA A 180 -61.69 58.60 19.99
C ALA A 180 -61.85 58.22 18.51
N ALA A 181 -60.99 58.71 17.61
CA ALA A 181 -61.02 58.44 16.17
C ALA A 181 -60.27 57.15 15.78
N ILE A 182 -59.42 56.64 16.66
CA ILE A 182 -58.48 55.56 16.38
C ILE A 182 -59.11 54.20 16.67
N GLN A 183 -58.67 53.17 15.95
CA GLN A 183 -59.17 51.81 16.12
C GLN A 183 -58.18 50.87 16.82
N ASP A 184 -56.88 51.10 16.65
CA ASP A 184 -55.79 50.34 17.27
C ASP A 184 -54.69 51.33 17.67
N GLU A 185 -54.14 51.17 18.88
CA GLU A 185 -53.15 52.10 19.46
C GLU A 185 -51.72 51.86 18.94
N LEU A 186 -51.53 50.85 18.09
CA LEU A 186 -50.24 50.60 17.44
C LEU A 186 -50.07 51.43 16.14
N VAL A 187 -48.90 52.07 16.00
CA VAL A 187 -48.45 52.60 14.71
C VAL A 187 -48.22 51.45 13.74
N THR A 188 -48.79 51.52 12.54
CA THR A 188 -48.71 50.44 11.53
C THR A 188 -47.97 50.90 10.27
N VAL A 189 -47.54 49.95 9.44
CA VAL A 189 -46.93 50.23 8.13
C VAL A 189 -47.85 49.72 7.03
N ARG A 190 -48.13 50.56 6.03
CA ARG A 190 -48.87 50.20 4.81
C ARG A 190 -48.19 50.81 3.60
N ASN A 191 -47.96 49.99 2.57
CA ASN A 191 -47.25 50.39 1.34
C ASN A 191 -45.95 51.14 1.69
N ASP A 192 -45.17 50.54 2.60
CA ASP A 192 -43.91 51.08 3.14
C ASP A 192 -43.95 52.41 3.91
N ARG A 193 -45.14 52.98 4.11
CA ARG A 193 -45.34 54.22 4.89
C ARG A 193 -45.86 53.94 6.29
N PHE A 194 -45.38 54.71 7.26
CA PHE A 194 -45.93 54.71 8.60
C PHE A 194 -47.28 55.44 8.63
N VAL A 195 -48.30 54.77 9.15
CA VAL A 195 -49.71 55.17 9.11
C VAL A 195 -50.41 54.83 10.42
N ILE A 196 -51.51 55.54 10.70
CA ILE A 196 -52.35 55.31 11.87
C ILE A 196 -53.71 54.71 11.47
N PRO A 197 -54.22 53.70 12.19
CA PRO A 197 -55.49 53.04 11.89
C PRO A 197 -56.66 53.82 12.47
N VAL A 198 -57.43 54.48 11.60
CA VAL A 198 -58.57 55.33 11.95
C VAL A 198 -59.87 54.59 11.62
N LYS A 199 -60.89 54.70 12.50
CA LYS A 199 -62.23 54.14 12.25
C LYS A 199 -62.83 54.79 11.00
N ALA A 200 -63.49 54.02 10.13
CA ALA A 200 -64.02 54.51 8.85
C ALA A 200 -64.93 55.75 9.03
N ASP A 201 -65.80 55.73 10.04
CA ASP A 201 -66.73 56.82 10.40
C ASP A 201 -66.03 58.10 10.90
N HIS A 202 -64.73 58.04 11.16
CA HIS A 202 -63.91 59.14 11.69
C HIS A 202 -62.76 59.54 10.76
N ARG A 203 -62.74 59.05 9.51
CA ARG A 203 -61.75 59.42 8.47
C ARG A 203 -61.56 60.93 8.30
N GLY A 204 -62.62 61.73 8.46
CA GLY A 204 -62.57 63.19 8.35
C GLY A 204 -61.98 63.95 9.55
N ARG A 205 -61.73 63.28 10.69
CA ARG A 205 -61.13 63.92 11.89
C ARG A 205 -59.61 63.96 11.84
N VAL A 206 -58.98 63.05 11.11
CA VAL A 206 -57.52 62.94 10.98
C VAL A 206 -57.13 63.41 9.59
N GLY A 207 -56.59 64.63 9.48
CA GLY A 207 -56.14 65.19 8.21
C GLY A 207 -54.92 64.43 7.66
N GLY A 208 -55.08 63.80 6.50
CA GLY A 208 -54.02 62.97 5.91
C GLY A 208 -54.44 62.23 4.63
N VAL A 209 -53.50 61.49 4.06
CA VAL A 209 -53.68 60.65 2.86
C VAL A 209 -54.01 59.22 3.27
N ALA A 210 -55.01 58.61 2.65
CA ALA A 210 -55.38 57.22 2.95
C ALA A 210 -54.60 56.24 2.06
N HIS A 211 -53.87 55.30 2.67
CA HIS A 211 -53.04 54.30 1.98
C HIS A 211 -53.67 52.91 1.88
N GLY A 212 -54.87 52.73 2.45
CA GLY A 212 -55.66 51.52 2.30
C GLY A 212 -56.77 51.40 3.34
N SER A 213 -57.55 50.33 3.25
CA SER A 213 -58.57 49.94 4.23
C SER A 213 -58.37 48.51 4.70
N SER A 214 -58.93 48.16 5.85
CA SER A 214 -59.01 46.76 6.30
C SER A 214 -59.94 45.93 5.41
N SER A 215 -59.80 44.61 5.45
CA SER A 215 -60.64 43.65 4.71
C SER A 215 -62.12 43.70 5.08
N SER A 216 -62.44 44.19 6.28
CA SER A 216 -63.82 44.45 6.74
C SER A 216 -64.33 45.85 6.39
N GLY A 217 -63.50 46.71 5.78
CA GLY A 217 -63.81 48.11 5.47
C GLY A 217 -63.92 49.04 6.68
N GLN A 218 -63.86 48.51 7.92
CA GLN A 218 -64.10 49.26 9.16
C GLN A 218 -62.95 50.21 9.54
N THR A 219 -61.75 49.97 9.02
CA THR A 219 -60.52 50.70 9.34
C THR A 219 -59.94 51.31 8.08
N VAL A 220 -59.54 52.58 8.15
CA VAL A 220 -58.81 53.29 7.10
C VAL A 220 -57.42 53.63 7.64
N PHE A 221 -56.38 53.25 6.91
CA PHE A 221 -55.00 53.54 7.26
C PHE A 221 -54.63 54.91 6.68
N ILE A 222 -54.37 55.89 7.56
CA ILE A 222 -54.13 57.29 7.17
C ILE A 222 -52.69 57.67 7.52
N GLU A 223 -52.00 58.31 6.57
CA GLU A 223 -50.74 59.05 6.75
C GLU A 223 -51.08 60.51 7.09
N PRO A 224 -50.87 60.97 8.33
CA PRO A 224 -51.14 62.36 8.72
C PRO A 224 -50.26 63.37 7.98
N LEU A 225 -50.81 64.56 7.72
CA LEU A 225 -50.11 65.67 7.05
C LEU A 225 -48.75 65.99 7.68
N GLU A 226 -48.67 65.94 9.02
CA GLU A 226 -47.46 66.20 9.83
C GLU A 226 -46.31 65.22 9.58
N THR A 227 -46.57 64.08 8.92
CA THR A 227 -45.59 63.01 8.67
C THR A 227 -45.32 62.71 7.19
N ILE A 228 -46.02 63.35 6.25
CA ILE A 228 -45.85 63.10 4.80
C ILE A 228 -44.42 63.38 4.34
N GLU A 229 -43.84 64.51 4.75
CA GLU A 229 -42.47 64.88 4.36
C GLU A 229 -41.44 63.88 4.91
N ALA A 230 -41.55 63.52 6.19
CA ALA A 230 -40.66 62.56 6.83
C ALA A 230 -40.79 61.13 6.26
N ASN A 231 -42.00 60.67 5.92
CA ASN A 231 -42.19 59.39 5.23
C ASN A 231 -41.61 59.42 3.81
N ASN A 232 -41.76 60.53 3.07
CA ASN A 232 -41.16 60.70 1.73
C ASN A 232 -39.62 60.69 1.81
N GLU A 233 -39.04 61.41 2.77
CA GLU A 233 -37.59 61.42 3.03
C GLU A 233 -37.10 60.03 3.45
N MET A 234 -37.83 59.31 4.29
CA MET A 234 -37.49 57.93 4.67
C MET A 234 -37.51 56.98 3.45
N GLN A 235 -38.47 57.14 2.54
CA GLN A 235 -38.50 56.36 1.30
C GLN A 235 -37.31 56.68 0.39
N ALA A 236 -36.94 57.96 0.25
CA ALA A 236 -35.76 58.37 -0.51
C ALA A 236 -34.46 57.86 0.12
N LEU A 237 -34.35 57.81 1.45
CA LEU A 237 -33.23 57.20 2.16
C LEU A 237 -33.17 55.67 1.94
N ARG A 238 -34.31 54.97 1.94
CA ARG A 238 -34.38 53.53 1.63
C ARG A 238 -33.93 53.23 0.19
N GLU A 239 -34.40 53.98 -0.80
CA GLU A 239 -33.91 53.85 -2.18
C GLU A 239 -32.40 54.13 -2.29
N THR A 240 -31.88 55.02 -1.44
CA THR A 240 -30.44 55.32 -1.39
C THR A 240 -29.65 54.20 -0.70
N GLU A 241 -30.24 53.58 0.33
CA GLU A 241 -29.71 52.37 0.97
C GLU A 241 -29.61 51.21 -0.04
N GLU A 242 -30.68 50.93 -0.80
CA GLU A 242 -30.70 49.89 -1.82
C GLU A 242 -29.62 50.11 -2.90
N ARG A 243 -29.46 51.35 -3.37
CA ARG A 243 -28.39 51.72 -4.34
C ARG A 243 -26.99 51.53 -3.74
N GLU A 244 -26.78 51.90 -2.49
CA GLU A 244 -25.49 51.74 -1.81
C GLU A 244 -25.17 50.25 -1.55
N ILE A 245 -26.15 49.45 -1.12
CA ILE A 245 -26.02 47.99 -0.99
C ILE A 245 -25.66 47.37 -2.34
N ALA A 246 -26.38 47.71 -3.41
CA ALA A 246 -26.09 47.22 -4.76
C ALA A 246 -24.67 47.61 -5.22
N ARG A 247 -24.22 48.83 -4.93
CA ARG A 247 -22.85 49.29 -5.23
C ARG A 247 -21.79 48.51 -4.47
N ILE A 248 -22.02 48.22 -3.17
CA ILE A 248 -21.10 47.43 -2.34
C ILE A 248 -21.03 45.99 -2.86
N LEU A 249 -22.17 45.36 -3.15
CA LEU A 249 -22.25 44.01 -3.70
C LEU A 249 -21.60 43.91 -5.08
N PHE A 250 -21.82 44.89 -5.95
CA PHE A 250 -21.13 44.97 -7.24
C PHE A 250 -19.61 45.04 -7.04
N THR A 251 -19.13 45.92 -6.15
CA THR A 251 -17.70 46.05 -5.83
C THR A 251 -17.10 44.73 -5.30
N LEU A 252 -17.81 44.02 -4.41
CA LEU A 252 -17.39 42.70 -3.93
C LEU A 252 -17.43 41.62 -5.01
N THR A 253 -18.36 41.71 -5.95
CA THR A 253 -18.41 40.81 -7.11
C THR A 253 -17.21 41.06 -8.04
N GLU A 254 -16.80 42.30 -8.26
CA GLU A 254 -15.55 42.62 -8.98
C GLU A 254 -14.31 42.07 -8.25
N GLU A 255 -14.22 42.20 -6.92
CA GLU A 255 -13.12 41.60 -6.14
C GLU A 255 -13.08 40.07 -6.32
N LEU A 256 -14.24 39.39 -6.24
CA LEU A 256 -14.36 37.95 -6.48
C LEU A 256 -14.05 37.56 -7.94
N ARG A 257 -14.42 38.39 -8.93
CA ARG A 257 -14.17 38.14 -10.35
C ARG A 257 -12.69 38.21 -10.69
N ASN A 258 -11.96 39.16 -10.11
CA ASN A 258 -10.51 39.26 -10.29
C ASN A 258 -9.76 38.03 -9.74
N GLU A 259 -10.24 37.48 -8.62
CA GLU A 259 -9.67 36.28 -7.98
C GLU A 259 -10.34 34.97 -8.43
N ARG A 260 -11.16 34.99 -9.50
CA ARG A 260 -11.96 33.83 -9.95
C ARG A 260 -11.10 32.58 -10.17
N HIS A 261 -9.95 32.71 -10.82
CA HIS A 261 -9.08 31.55 -11.08
C HIS A 261 -8.57 30.92 -9.77
N ALA A 262 -8.30 31.74 -8.75
CA ALA A 262 -7.93 31.25 -7.42
C ALA A 262 -9.09 30.50 -6.74
N LEU A 263 -10.33 30.97 -6.92
CA LEU A 263 -11.53 30.30 -6.42
C LEU A 263 -11.81 28.97 -7.16
N GLU A 264 -11.53 28.90 -8.47
CA GLU A 264 -11.59 27.64 -9.24
C GLU A 264 -10.55 26.63 -8.75
N LEU A 265 -9.32 27.08 -8.45
CA LEU A 265 -8.29 26.25 -7.82
C LEU A 265 -8.71 25.79 -6.42
N ALA A 266 -9.35 26.66 -5.62
CA ALA A 266 -9.90 26.30 -4.30
C ALA A 266 -11.01 25.24 -4.40
N ALA A 267 -11.94 25.40 -5.35
CA ALA A 267 -12.99 24.44 -5.65
C ALA A 267 -12.40 23.08 -6.07
N HIS A 268 -11.41 23.09 -6.97
CA HIS A 268 -10.73 21.87 -7.41
C HIS A 268 -9.98 21.19 -6.25
N ALA A 269 -9.23 21.95 -5.44
CA ALA A 269 -8.49 21.44 -4.30
C ALA A 269 -9.40 20.78 -3.26
N VAL A 270 -10.49 21.45 -2.87
CA VAL A 270 -11.48 20.91 -1.93
C VAL A 270 -12.15 19.65 -2.48
N ALA A 271 -12.57 19.66 -3.74
CA ALA A 271 -13.17 18.48 -4.39
C ALA A 271 -12.19 17.29 -4.45
N SER A 272 -10.90 17.54 -4.72
CA SER A 272 -9.85 16.52 -4.66
C SER A 272 -9.65 15.98 -3.25
N LEU A 273 -9.47 16.85 -2.25
CA LEU A 273 -9.22 16.46 -0.87
C LEU A 273 -10.42 15.78 -0.19
N ASP A 274 -11.65 16.11 -0.57
CA ASP A 274 -12.87 15.43 -0.11
C ASP A 274 -12.99 14.04 -0.75
N PHE A 275 -12.71 13.93 -2.06
CA PHE A 275 -12.65 12.65 -2.77
C PHE A 275 -11.61 11.70 -2.15
N ILE A 276 -10.41 12.19 -1.85
CA ILE A 276 -9.37 11.43 -1.13
C ILE A 276 -9.83 11.10 0.29
N GLY A 277 -10.39 12.08 1.01
CA GLY A 277 -10.91 11.93 2.36
C GLY A 277 -11.97 10.82 2.48
N ALA A 278 -12.85 10.71 1.48
CA ALA A 278 -13.86 9.67 1.36
C ALA A 278 -13.24 8.28 1.11
N LYS A 279 -12.22 8.18 0.24
CA LYS A 279 -11.46 6.93 0.03
C LYS A 279 -10.75 6.47 1.31
N VAL A 280 -10.14 7.39 2.07
CA VAL A 280 -9.50 7.08 3.36
C VAL A 280 -10.54 6.72 4.43
N ALA A 281 -11.72 7.36 4.45
CA ALA A 281 -12.82 6.97 5.34
C ALA A 281 -13.34 5.55 5.03
N PHE A 282 -13.46 5.19 3.75
CA PHE A 282 -13.78 3.83 3.32
C PHE A 282 -12.69 2.83 3.75
N LEU A 283 -11.41 3.17 3.56
CA LEU A 283 -10.26 2.37 4.00
C LEU A 283 -10.35 2.01 5.48
N GLN A 284 -10.59 3.01 6.33
CA GLN A 284 -10.69 2.83 7.78
C GLN A 284 -11.96 2.07 8.19
N LYS A 285 -13.07 2.21 7.47
CA LYS A 285 -14.32 1.51 7.80
C LYS A 285 -14.23 -0.01 7.52
N PHE A 286 -13.53 -0.40 6.46
CA PHE A 286 -13.48 -1.78 5.97
C PHE A 286 -12.12 -2.45 6.15
N ASP A 287 -11.21 -1.85 6.93
CA ASP A 287 -9.86 -2.36 7.20
C ASP A 287 -9.13 -2.72 5.90
N CYS A 288 -9.06 -1.75 4.99
CA CYS A 288 -8.48 -1.91 3.65
C CYS A 288 -6.98 -1.59 3.62
N VAL A 289 -6.31 -2.13 2.61
CA VAL A 289 -4.94 -1.79 2.22
C VAL A 289 -4.92 -0.99 0.93
N VAL A 290 -3.88 -0.19 0.72
CA VAL A 290 -3.58 0.39 -0.60
C VAL A 290 -2.97 -0.75 -1.45
N PRO A 291 -3.58 -1.15 -2.58
CA PRO A 291 -3.10 -2.27 -3.37
C PRO A 291 -1.81 -1.94 -4.12
N GLU A 292 -1.00 -2.96 -4.37
CA GLU A 292 0.14 -2.87 -5.29
C GLU A 292 -0.32 -3.10 -6.75
N ILE A 293 0.22 -2.32 -7.69
CA ILE A 293 -0.12 -2.42 -9.12
C ILE A 293 1.13 -2.70 -9.97
N SER A 294 1.11 -3.85 -10.64
CA SER A 294 2.14 -4.34 -11.55
C SER A 294 1.69 -4.25 -13.01
N GLU A 295 2.63 -4.19 -13.95
CA GLU A 295 2.27 -4.14 -15.39
C GLU A 295 1.80 -5.51 -15.91
N GLN A 296 2.50 -6.58 -15.53
CA GLN A 296 2.26 -7.96 -15.98
C GLN A 296 2.56 -8.96 -14.85
N GLY A 297 2.22 -8.61 -13.59
CA GLY A 297 2.49 -9.44 -12.41
C GLY A 297 1.37 -10.44 -12.09
N ALA A 298 1.36 -10.90 -10.84
CA ALA A 298 0.33 -11.79 -10.31
C ALA A 298 -0.90 -11.01 -9.81
N LEU A 299 -2.08 -11.65 -9.87
CA LEU A 299 -3.23 -11.29 -9.04
C LEU A 299 -3.12 -12.05 -7.73
N GLU A 300 -2.67 -11.38 -6.67
CA GLU A 300 -2.56 -11.96 -5.33
C GLU A 300 -3.56 -11.29 -4.38
N LEU A 301 -4.37 -12.09 -3.70
CA LEU A 301 -5.28 -11.65 -2.66
C LEU A 301 -5.02 -12.43 -1.37
N ILE A 302 -4.70 -11.73 -0.28
CA ILE A 302 -4.47 -12.33 1.05
C ILE A 302 -5.53 -11.83 2.01
N ALA A 303 -6.37 -12.73 2.50
CA ALA A 303 -7.48 -12.48 3.41
C ALA A 303 -8.45 -11.37 2.93
N ALA A 304 -8.72 -11.37 1.62
CA ALA A 304 -9.63 -10.45 0.95
C ALA A 304 -11.10 -10.69 1.36
N ARG A 305 -11.89 -9.61 1.42
CA ARG A 305 -13.31 -9.61 1.80
C ARG A 305 -14.13 -8.89 0.74
N HIS A 306 -15.40 -9.25 0.60
CA HIS A 306 -16.31 -8.56 -0.32
C HIS A 306 -17.00 -7.39 0.40
N PRO A 307 -16.73 -6.12 0.07
CA PRO A 307 -17.17 -4.98 0.88
C PRO A 307 -18.70 -4.84 1.01
N LEU A 308 -19.45 -5.11 -0.07
CA LEU A 308 -20.93 -5.08 -0.03
C LEU A 308 -21.52 -6.19 0.85
N LEU A 309 -20.95 -7.40 0.81
CA LEU A 309 -21.35 -8.51 1.67
C LEU A 309 -20.97 -8.22 3.13
N GLU A 310 -19.81 -7.59 3.34
CA GLU A 310 -19.34 -7.19 4.68
C GLU A 310 -20.26 -6.13 5.31
N GLU A 311 -20.68 -5.11 4.58
CA GLU A 311 -21.68 -4.14 5.04
C GLU A 311 -23.01 -4.84 5.42
N ASN A 312 -23.51 -5.72 4.56
CA ASN A 312 -24.77 -6.44 4.77
C ASN A 312 -24.70 -7.40 5.98
N LEU A 313 -23.61 -8.17 6.13
CA LEU A 313 -23.44 -9.08 7.25
C LEU A 313 -23.17 -8.34 8.57
N ARG A 314 -22.38 -7.26 8.56
CA ARG A 314 -22.16 -6.42 9.76
C ARG A 314 -23.49 -5.85 10.28
N ALA A 315 -24.42 -5.46 9.39
CA ALA A 315 -25.76 -5.02 9.78
C ALA A 315 -26.62 -6.11 10.47
N SER A 316 -26.37 -7.39 10.19
CA SER A 316 -26.99 -8.53 10.86
C SER A 316 -26.15 -9.15 11.99
N GLY A 317 -25.01 -8.54 12.37
CA GLY A 317 -24.09 -9.07 13.37
C GLY A 317 -23.23 -10.27 12.93
N GLY A 318 -23.18 -10.55 11.63
CA GLY A 318 -22.32 -11.58 11.03
C GLY A 318 -20.97 -11.02 10.54
N ALA A 319 -20.03 -11.92 10.24
CA ALA A 319 -18.72 -11.59 9.68
C ALA A 319 -18.51 -12.29 8.33
N VAL A 320 -17.80 -11.63 7.41
CA VAL A 320 -17.37 -12.23 6.14
C VAL A 320 -16.20 -13.18 6.38
N VAL A 321 -16.29 -14.38 5.82
CA VAL A 321 -15.15 -15.31 5.75
C VAL A 321 -14.20 -14.82 4.65
N PRO A 322 -12.94 -14.48 4.98
CA PRO A 322 -12.01 -13.94 4.00
C PRO A 322 -11.47 -15.02 3.05
N VAL A 323 -11.16 -14.63 1.82
CA VAL A 323 -10.62 -15.49 0.77
C VAL A 323 -9.15 -15.16 0.49
N SER A 324 -8.34 -16.18 0.17
CA SER A 324 -6.94 -16.01 -0.22
C SER A 324 -6.62 -16.89 -1.42
N PHE A 325 -6.00 -16.32 -2.46
CA PHE A 325 -5.47 -17.04 -3.61
C PHE A 325 -4.46 -16.17 -4.38
N SER A 326 -3.72 -16.80 -5.31
CA SER A 326 -2.90 -16.11 -6.30
C SER A 326 -3.15 -16.70 -7.69
N LEU A 327 -3.00 -15.88 -8.73
CA LEU A 327 -2.89 -16.26 -10.15
C LEU A 327 -1.67 -15.55 -10.75
N ASP A 328 -0.81 -16.29 -11.42
CA ASP A 328 0.43 -15.78 -12.03
C ASP A 328 0.64 -16.37 -13.43
N ALA A 329 1.78 -16.04 -14.06
CA ALA A 329 2.10 -16.51 -15.41
C ALA A 329 2.34 -18.03 -15.51
N GLU A 330 2.69 -18.70 -14.41
CA GLU A 330 2.82 -20.17 -14.35
C GLU A 330 1.44 -20.81 -14.17
N HIS A 331 0.57 -20.18 -13.36
CA HIS A 331 -0.75 -20.68 -12.96
C HIS A 331 -1.87 -19.64 -13.24
N PRO A 332 -2.15 -19.29 -14.51
CA PRO A 332 -3.08 -18.21 -14.86
C PRO A 332 -4.56 -18.57 -14.68
N VAL A 333 -4.90 -19.85 -14.45
CA VAL A 333 -6.29 -20.32 -14.35
C VAL A 333 -6.57 -20.94 -12.99
N MET A 334 -7.69 -20.59 -12.37
CA MET A 334 -8.25 -21.32 -11.23
C MET A 334 -9.66 -21.85 -11.53
N VAL A 335 -9.88 -23.14 -11.27
CA VAL A 335 -11.19 -23.80 -11.38
C VAL A 335 -11.74 -24.09 -9.99
N ILE A 336 -12.83 -23.42 -9.62
CA ILE A 336 -13.49 -23.54 -8.31
C ILE A 336 -14.66 -24.53 -8.39
N SER A 337 -14.60 -25.56 -7.55
CA SER A 337 -15.59 -26.64 -7.49
C SER A 337 -16.29 -26.71 -6.13
N GLY A 338 -17.49 -27.31 -6.10
CA GLY A 338 -18.27 -27.49 -4.86
C GLY A 338 -19.76 -27.17 -5.01
N ALA A 339 -20.52 -27.36 -3.94
CA ALA A 339 -21.95 -27.10 -3.90
C ALA A 339 -22.28 -25.60 -4.07
N ASN A 340 -23.46 -25.27 -4.61
CA ASN A 340 -23.84 -23.88 -4.90
C ASN A 340 -24.00 -22.97 -3.69
N ALA A 341 -24.46 -23.52 -2.57
CA ALA A 341 -24.48 -22.79 -1.30
C ALA A 341 -23.07 -22.50 -0.75
N GLY A 342 -21.99 -23.07 -1.31
CA GLY A 342 -20.62 -22.94 -0.80
C GLY A 342 -19.93 -21.59 -1.04
N GLY A 343 -20.52 -20.68 -1.83
CA GLY A 343 -19.98 -19.33 -2.03
C GLY A 343 -19.02 -19.16 -3.21
N LYS A 344 -18.98 -20.07 -4.18
CA LYS A 344 -18.12 -19.98 -5.38
C LYS A 344 -18.27 -18.64 -6.12
N THR A 345 -19.52 -18.23 -6.38
CA THR A 345 -19.90 -16.93 -6.97
C THR A 345 -19.38 -15.73 -6.17
N VAL A 346 -19.30 -15.84 -4.83
CA VAL A 346 -18.76 -14.79 -3.97
C VAL A 346 -17.26 -14.64 -4.17
N VAL A 347 -16.51 -15.73 -4.38
CA VAL A 347 -15.07 -15.68 -4.70
C VAL A 347 -14.85 -14.91 -6.01
N LEU A 348 -15.59 -15.24 -7.08
CA LEU A 348 -15.52 -14.54 -8.36
C LEU A 348 -15.88 -13.06 -8.23
N LYS A 349 -17.01 -12.75 -7.59
CA LYS A 349 -17.42 -11.34 -7.36
C LYS A 349 -16.37 -10.57 -6.54
N THR A 350 -15.75 -11.20 -5.54
CA THR A 350 -14.67 -10.59 -4.76
C THR A 350 -13.46 -10.29 -5.64
N ALA A 351 -12.99 -11.27 -6.42
CA ALA A 351 -11.86 -11.09 -7.34
C ALA A 351 -12.10 -9.95 -8.34
N GLY A 352 -13.27 -9.93 -8.98
CA GLY A 352 -13.65 -8.90 -9.96
C GLY A 352 -13.83 -7.52 -9.34
N LEU A 353 -14.62 -7.42 -8.26
CA LEU A 353 -14.91 -6.14 -7.62
C LEU A 353 -13.64 -5.51 -7.02
N LEU A 354 -12.77 -6.31 -6.38
CA LEU A 354 -11.50 -5.79 -5.86
C LEU A 354 -10.53 -5.38 -6.98
N SER A 355 -10.54 -6.06 -8.13
CA SER A 355 -9.75 -5.63 -9.30
C SER A 355 -10.26 -4.31 -9.88
N LEU A 356 -11.59 -4.14 -10.01
CA LEU A 356 -12.18 -2.87 -10.41
C LEU A 356 -11.89 -1.75 -9.40
N MET A 357 -11.92 -2.05 -8.10
CA MET A 357 -11.54 -1.11 -7.03
C MET A 357 -10.08 -0.66 -7.19
N ALA A 358 -9.15 -1.61 -7.25
CA ALA A 358 -7.73 -1.34 -7.37
C ALA A 358 -7.44 -0.46 -8.60
N LEU A 359 -8.00 -0.81 -9.77
CA LEU A 359 -7.79 -0.11 -11.03
C LEU A 359 -8.49 1.27 -11.09
N SER A 360 -9.45 1.54 -10.19
CA SER A 360 -10.05 2.88 -10.00
C SER A 360 -9.30 3.72 -8.95
N GLY A 361 -8.14 3.27 -8.50
CA GLY A 361 -7.40 3.88 -7.41
C GLY A 361 -8.18 3.89 -6.10
N LEU A 362 -8.90 2.80 -5.76
CA LEU A 362 -9.48 2.59 -4.44
C LEU A 362 -8.61 1.64 -3.60
N PRO A 363 -8.57 1.83 -2.27
CA PRO A 363 -8.04 0.83 -1.36
C PRO A 363 -8.99 -0.38 -1.26
N VAL A 364 -8.44 -1.57 -1.02
CA VAL A 364 -9.17 -2.84 -1.07
C VAL A 364 -9.21 -3.55 0.30
N PRO A 365 -10.37 -4.10 0.73
CA PRO A 365 -10.49 -4.84 2.00
C PRO A 365 -9.79 -6.20 1.91
N ALA A 366 -8.50 -6.21 2.25
CA ALA A 366 -7.62 -7.38 2.31
C ALA A 366 -6.53 -7.14 3.37
N ARG A 367 -5.74 -8.17 3.71
CA ARG A 367 -4.51 -8.02 4.51
C ARG A 367 -3.32 -7.58 3.63
N ALA A 368 -3.28 -8.07 2.41
CA ALA A 368 -2.38 -7.66 1.34
C ALA A 368 -3.05 -7.98 0.00
N ALA A 369 -2.78 -7.18 -1.02
CA ALA A 369 -3.35 -7.39 -2.35
C ALA A 369 -2.45 -6.77 -3.43
N SER A 370 -2.19 -7.54 -4.48
CA SER A 370 -1.43 -7.11 -5.66
C SER A 370 -2.24 -7.43 -6.91
N PHE A 371 -2.26 -6.51 -7.88
CA PHE A 371 -3.03 -6.63 -9.11
C PHE A 371 -2.16 -6.35 -10.34
N PRO A 372 -2.37 -7.07 -11.45
CA PRO A 372 -1.95 -6.63 -12.77
C PRO A 372 -2.76 -5.41 -13.21
N PHE A 373 -2.16 -4.56 -14.03
CA PHE A 373 -2.84 -3.46 -14.71
C PHE A 373 -3.70 -4.01 -15.86
N TYR A 374 -4.88 -4.55 -15.52
CA TYR A 374 -5.76 -5.17 -16.51
C TYR A 374 -6.39 -4.13 -17.44
N ALA A 375 -6.21 -4.32 -18.75
CA ALA A 375 -6.96 -3.61 -19.77
C ALA A 375 -8.45 -4.06 -19.78
N SER A 376 -8.67 -5.35 -19.52
CA SER A 376 -10.01 -5.97 -19.51
C SER A 376 -10.32 -6.68 -18.19
N VAL A 377 -11.46 -6.35 -17.58
CA VAL A 377 -12.09 -7.17 -16.54
C VAL A 377 -13.46 -7.60 -17.07
N LEU A 378 -13.63 -8.89 -17.29
CA LEU A 378 -14.77 -9.51 -17.96
C LEU A 378 -15.45 -10.51 -17.03
N ALA A 379 -16.78 -10.53 -17.01
CA ALA A 379 -17.55 -11.36 -16.10
C ALA A 379 -18.83 -11.92 -16.75
N ASP A 380 -18.98 -13.23 -16.67
CA ASP A 380 -20.24 -13.96 -16.86
C ASP A 380 -20.63 -14.56 -15.51
N ILE A 381 -21.48 -13.86 -14.75
CA ILE A 381 -21.85 -14.24 -13.38
C ILE A 381 -23.34 -14.00 -13.15
N GLY A 382 -24.05 -15.07 -12.76
CA GLY A 382 -25.40 -15.00 -12.19
C GLY A 382 -26.51 -15.57 -13.07
N ASP A 383 -27.65 -15.82 -12.43
CA ASP A 383 -28.86 -16.35 -13.08
C ASP A 383 -29.52 -15.27 -13.96
N HIS A 384 -29.35 -15.37 -15.29
CA HIS A 384 -30.19 -14.64 -16.25
C HIS A 384 -31.61 -15.24 -16.34
N GLN A 385 -32.30 -15.37 -15.20
CA GLN A 385 -33.75 -15.65 -15.11
C GLN A 385 -34.59 -14.38 -15.18
N SER A 386 -34.17 -13.36 -15.94
CA SER A 386 -35.06 -12.25 -16.24
C SER A 386 -36.11 -12.71 -17.26
N LEU A 387 -37.38 -12.73 -16.85
CA LEU A 387 -38.57 -12.98 -17.70
C LEU A 387 -38.69 -12.04 -18.93
N ALA A 388 -37.75 -11.10 -19.09
CA ALA A 388 -37.68 -10.12 -20.17
C ALA A 388 -36.77 -10.54 -21.36
N ALA A 389 -36.06 -11.67 -21.27
CA ALA A 389 -35.25 -12.20 -22.37
C ALA A 389 -35.87 -13.48 -22.95
N ASN A 390 -36.31 -13.45 -24.21
CA ASN A 390 -36.92 -14.59 -24.92
C ASN A 390 -35.90 -15.67 -25.37
N LEU A 391 -34.80 -15.85 -24.61
CA LEU A 391 -33.72 -16.78 -24.92
C LEU A 391 -33.45 -17.68 -23.72
N SER A 392 -33.02 -18.93 -23.96
CA SER A 392 -32.65 -19.83 -22.88
C SER A 392 -31.42 -19.29 -22.12
N THR A 393 -31.30 -19.66 -20.83
CA THR A 393 -30.18 -19.28 -19.97
C THR A 393 -28.84 -19.57 -20.64
N PHE A 394 -28.68 -20.78 -21.19
CA PHE A 394 -27.49 -21.18 -21.97
C PHE A 394 -27.19 -20.26 -23.16
N THR A 395 -28.19 -19.87 -23.95
CA THR A 395 -27.99 -18.98 -25.11
C THR A 395 -27.50 -17.60 -24.65
N SER A 396 -27.98 -17.12 -23.51
CA SER A 396 -27.53 -15.85 -22.93
C SER A 396 -26.08 -15.91 -22.45
N HIS A 397 -25.67 -17.00 -21.79
CA HIS A 397 -24.27 -17.22 -21.38
C HIS A 397 -23.34 -17.33 -22.60
N VAL A 398 -23.69 -18.14 -23.61
CA VAL A 398 -22.86 -18.28 -24.83
C VAL A 398 -22.76 -16.96 -25.59
N ALA A 399 -23.85 -16.19 -25.71
CA ALA A 399 -23.81 -14.85 -26.32
C ALA A 399 -23.01 -13.83 -25.49
N ASN A 400 -22.93 -14.01 -24.16
CA ASN A 400 -22.06 -13.19 -23.33
C ASN A 400 -20.58 -13.57 -23.52
N ILE A 401 -20.25 -14.86 -23.46
CA ILE A 401 -18.91 -15.40 -23.68
C ILE A 401 -18.39 -15.03 -25.08
N SER A 402 -19.21 -15.10 -26.13
CA SER A 402 -18.83 -14.67 -27.49
C SER A 402 -18.41 -13.20 -27.52
N ARG A 403 -19.20 -12.31 -26.90
CA ARG A 403 -18.85 -10.89 -26.80
C ARG A 403 -17.61 -10.67 -25.95
N MET A 404 -17.43 -11.43 -24.86
CA MET A 404 -16.23 -11.38 -24.02
C MET A 404 -14.97 -11.76 -24.83
N ILE A 405 -15.03 -12.78 -25.70
CA ILE A 405 -13.92 -13.16 -26.59
C ILE A 405 -13.59 -12.02 -27.57
N GLU A 406 -14.59 -11.38 -28.16
CA GLU A 406 -14.41 -10.26 -29.11
C GLU A 406 -13.75 -9.01 -28.51
N ILE A 407 -13.88 -8.80 -27.19
CA ILE A 407 -13.47 -7.57 -26.48
C ILE A 407 -12.37 -7.79 -25.43
N CYS A 408 -11.69 -8.94 -25.45
CA CYS A 408 -10.70 -9.33 -24.45
C CYS A 408 -9.28 -8.84 -24.81
N ASP A 409 -8.96 -7.60 -24.42
CA ASP A 409 -7.60 -7.06 -24.50
C ASP A 409 -6.77 -7.47 -23.28
N ALA A 410 -5.56 -8.00 -23.52
CA ALA A 410 -4.61 -8.40 -22.48
C ALA A 410 -3.77 -7.20 -21.96
N PRO A 411 -3.36 -7.18 -20.66
CA PRO A 411 -3.67 -8.17 -19.63
C PRO A 411 -5.16 -8.17 -19.26
N ALA A 412 -5.73 -9.36 -19.07
CA ALA A 412 -7.17 -9.52 -18.81
C ALA A 412 -7.46 -10.38 -17.57
N LEU A 413 -8.56 -10.07 -16.88
CA LEU A 413 -9.19 -10.91 -15.87
C LEU A 413 -10.55 -11.38 -16.39
N VAL A 414 -10.77 -12.69 -16.44
CA VAL A 414 -12.00 -13.32 -16.94
C VAL A 414 -12.63 -14.16 -15.84
N LEU A 415 -13.90 -13.88 -15.52
CA LEU A 415 -14.67 -14.54 -14.48
C LEU A 415 -15.85 -15.28 -15.12
N LEU A 416 -15.92 -16.59 -14.91
CA LEU A 416 -16.92 -17.47 -15.54
C LEU A 416 -17.63 -18.31 -14.47
N ASP A 417 -18.86 -17.97 -14.11
CA ASP A 417 -19.66 -18.75 -13.16
C ASP A 417 -20.42 -19.86 -13.89
N GLU A 418 -20.31 -21.10 -13.40
CA GLU A 418 -20.97 -22.29 -13.94
C GLU A 418 -20.80 -22.50 -15.46
N VAL A 419 -19.59 -22.31 -15.98
CA VAL A 419 -19.32 -22.36 -17.42
C VAL A 419 -19.74 -23.70 -18.05
N GLY A 420 -20.50 -23.60 -19.16
CA GLY A 420 -21.03 -24.74 -19.90
C GLY A 420 -22.37 -25.28 -19.37
N THR A 421 -22.95 -24.71 -18.31
CA THR A 421 -24.24 -25.19 -17.78
C THR A 421 -25.45 -24.80 -18.64
N GLY A 422 -26.54 -25.56 -18.51
CA GLY A 422 -27.79 -25.33 -19.25
C GLY A 422 -27.90 -26.04 -20.60
N THR A 423 -26.95 -26.92 -20.93
CA THR A 423 -27.01 -27.87 -22.06
C THR A 423 -26.71 -29.30 -21.58
N ASP A 424 -26.54 -30.25 -22.51
CA ASP A 424 -26.10 -31.61 -22.21
C ASP A 424 -24.79 -31.62 -21.37
N PRO A 425 -24.66 -32.46 -20.32
CA PRO A 425 -23.48 -32.47 -19.46
C PRO A 425 -22.14 -32.79 -20.15
N GLU A 426 -22.13 -33.60 -21.21
CA GLU A 426 -20.90 -33.93 -21.94
C GLU A 426 -20.50 -32.77 -22.87
N GLU A 427 -21.45 -32.27 -23.66
CA GLU A 427 -21.23 -31.10 -24.55
C GLU A 427 -20.86 -29.85 -23.76
N GLY A 428 -21.59 -29.55 -22.69
CA GLY A 428 -21.37 -28.40 -21.81
C GLY A 428 -20.01 -28.47 -21.11
N SER A 429 -19.60 -29.66 -20.65
CA SER A 429 -18.29 -29.83 -20.05
C SER A 429 -17.15 -29.70 -21.06
N ALA A 430 -17.32 -30.16 -22.30
CA ALA A 430 -16.32 -30.00 -23.36
C ALA A 430 -16.19 -28.52 -23.78
N LEU A 431 -17.33 -27.84 -23.97
CA LEU A 431 -17.38 -26.41 -24.28
C LEU A 431 -16.73 -25.57 -23.17
N GLY A 432 -17.02 -25.85 -21.90
CA GLY A 432 -16.45 -25.11 -20.78
C GLY A 432 -14.92 -25.20 -20.69
N VAL A 433 -14.34 -26.39 -20.95
CA VAL A 433 -12.88 -26.55 -21.05
C VAL A 433 -12.31 -25.73 -22.21
N ALA A 434 -12.94 -25.81 -23.39
CA ALA A 434 -12.49 -25.08 -24.57
C ALA A 434 -12.54 -23.54 -24.39
N VAL A 435 -13.58 -23.02 -23.73
CA VAL A 435 -13.71 -21.59 -23.41
C VAL A 435 -12.64 -21.14 -22.41
N VAL A 436 -12.41 -21.89 -21.33
CA VAL A 436 -11.39 -21.55 -20.32
C VAL A 436 -9.98 -21.59 -20.93
N ASP A 437 -9.67 -22.62 -21.71
CA ASP A 437 -8.35 -22.74 -22.35
C ASP A 437 -8.16 -21.71 -23.49
N HIS A 438 -9.23 -21.27 -24.16
CA HIS A 438 -9.18 -20.16 -25.11
C HIS A 438 -8.77 -18.85 -24.44
N PHE A 439 -9.46 -18.43 -23.36
CA PHE A 439 -9.07 -17.21 -22.64
C PHE A 439 -7.65 -17.30 -22.06
N ARG A 440 -7.24 -18.47 -21.56
CA ARG A 440 -5.86 -18.73 -21.12
C ARG A 440 -4.85 -18.56 -22.27
N ARG A 441 -5.01 -19.29 -23.38
CA ARG A 441 -3.96 -19.43 -24.41
C ARG A 441 -4.02 -18.40 -25.53
N ALA A 442 -5.22 -18.05 -25.99
CA ALA A 442 -5.40 -17.10 -27.09
C ALA A 442 -5.40 -15.65 -26.59
N CYS A 443 -6.04 -15.38 -25.45
CA CYS A 443 -6.11 -14.03 -24.88
C CYS A 443 -5.01 -13.75 -23.84
N GLY A 444 -4.30 -14.75 -23.30
CA GLY A 444 -3.32 -14.55 -22.24
C GLY A 444 -3.93 -14.02 -20.93
N ALA A 445 -5.19 -14.37 -20.65
CA ALA A 445 -5.94 -13.86 -19.51
C ALA A 445 -5.72 -14.69 -18.24
N HIS A 446 -5.82 -14.03 -17.09
CA HIS A 446 -6.11 -14.70 -15.83
C HIS A 446 -7.59 -15.11 -15.78
N VAL A 447 -7.89 -16.37 -15.46
CA VAL A 447 -9.25 -16.92 -15.54
C VAL A 447 -9.67 -17.56 -14.21
N LEU A 448 -10.77 -17.09 -13.61
CA LEU A 448 -11.46 -17.81 -12.54
C LEU A 448 -12.77 -18.40 -13.08
N GLY A 449 -12.81 -19.73 -13.20
CA GLY A 449 -14.02 -20.47 -13.58
C GLY A 449 -14.63 -21.20 -12.39
N THR A 450 -15.96 -21.22 -12.26
CA THR A 450 -16.65 -22.17 -11.36
C THR A 450 -17.30 -23.29 -12.17
N THR A 451 -17.41 -24.48 -11.57
CA THR A 451 -18.01 -25.62 -12.27
C THR A 451 -18.64 -26.65 -11.34
N HIS A 452 -19.56 -27.43 -11.91
CA HIS A 452 -20.04 -28.71 -11.36
C HIS A 452 -19.57 -29.92 -12.16
N TYR A 453 -19.24 -29.72 -13.44
CA TYR A 453 -18.95 -30.79 -14.38
C TYR A 453 -17.61 -31.44 -14.10
N SER A 454 -17.53 -32.74 -14.37
CA SER A 454 -16.32 -33.54 -14.17
C SER A 454 -15.19 -33.12 -15.10
N GLY A 455 -15.45 -32.75 -16.35
CA GLY A 455 -14.39 -32.44 -17.33
C GLY A 455 -13.54 -31.22 -16.95
N LEU A 456 -14.12 -30.16 -16.36
CA LEU A 456 -13.33 -29.04 -15.85
C LEU A 456 -12.51 -29.40 -14.60
N LYS A 457 -13.03 -30.30 -13.75
CA LYS A 457 -12.25 -30.83 -12.61
C LYS A 457 -11.08 -31.69 -13.08
N MET A 458 -11.27 -32.47 -14.16
CA MET A 458 -10.20 -33.27 -14.77
C MET A 458 -9.18 -32.40 -15.52
N TYR A 459 -9.63 -31.36 -16.23
CA TYR A 459 -8.75 -30.35 -16.84
C TYR A 459 -7.84 -29.72 -15.77
N ALA A 460 -8.42 -29.24 -14.66
CA ALA A 460 -7.68 -28.71 -13.51
C ALA A 460 -6.93 -29.74 -12.65
N ALA A 461 -6.93 -31.03 -13.03
CA ALA A 461 -6.13 -32.07 -12.40
C ALA A 461 -5.01 -32.59 -13.31
N ASN A 462 -5.15 -32.39 -14.63
CA ASN A 462 -4.22 -32.88 -15.64
C ASN A 462 -3.30 -31.79 -16.21
N GLU A 463 -3.71 -30.52 -16.19
CA GLU A 463 -2.92 -29.39 -16.71
C GLU A 463 -2.20 -28.65 -15.58
N GLU A 464 -0.86 -28.67 -15.59
CA GLU A 464 -0.01 -28.08 -14.53
C GLU A 464 -0.27 -26.59 -14.30
N ALA A 465 -0.61 -25.84 -15.35
CA ALA A 465 -0.88 -24.40 -15.30
C ALA A 465 -2.30 -24.03 -14.80
N VAL A 466 -3.03 -24.98 -14.22
CA VAL A 466 -4.43 -24.79 -13.79
C VAL A 466 -4.58 -25.18 -12.32
N ILE A 467 -4.86 -24.19 -11.48
CA ILE A 467 -5.09 -24.39 -10.05
C ILE A 467 -6.50 -24.97 -9.83
N ASN A 468 -6.57 -26.15 -9.22
CA ASN A 468 -7.83 -26.67 -8.70
C ASN A 468 -8.18 -25.99 -7.37
N ALA A 469 -9.42 -25.62 -7.16
CA ALA A 469 -9.88 -25.11 -5.87
C ALA A 469 -11.28 -25.63 -5.52
N SER A 470 -11.62 -25.59 -4.24
CA SER A 470 -12.96 -25.90 -3.78
C SER A 470 -13.41 -25.07 -2.59
N VAL A 471 -14.72 -24.95 -2.42
CA VAL A 471 -15.32 -24.31 -1.24
C VAL A 471 -15.65 -25.35 -0.17
N GLU A 472 -15.19 -25.12 1.05
CA GLU A 472 -15.40 -26.01 2.20
C GLU A 472 -16.88 -26.02 2.63
N PHE A 473 -17.37 -27.22 2.91
CA PHE A 473 -18.74 -27.49 3.34
C PHE A 473 -18.71 -28.49 4.49
N ASP A 474 -19.28 -28.13 5.64
CA ASP A 474 -19.28 -29.00 6.81
C ASP A 474 -20.33 -30.10 6.65
N GLU A 475 -19.85 -31.33 6.40
CA GLU A 475 -20.68 -32.53 6.23
C GLU A 475 -21.54 -32.85 7.47
N LYS A 476 -21.16 -32.39 8.68
CA LYS A 476 -21.90 -32.64 9.93
C LYS A 476 -23.06 -31.67 10.13
N THR A 477 -22.82 -30.37 9.94
CA THR A 477 -23.87 -29.33 10.07
C THR A 477 -24.67 -29.12 8.80
N LEU A 478 -24.18 -29.59 7.64
CA LEU A 478 -24.65 -29.23 6.29
C LEU A 478 -24.63 -27.72 6.01
N GLN A 479 -23.73 -26.98 6.67
CA GLN A 479 -23.57 -25.55 6.44
C GLN A 479 -22.29 -25.29 5.61
N PRO A 480 -22.36 -24.37 4.62
CA PRO A 480 -21.16 -23.88 3.96
C PRO A 480 -20.29 -23.11 4.96
N THR A 481 -18.99 -23.41 5.02
CA THR A 481 -18.06 -22.64 5.84
C THR A 481 -17.49 -21.43 5.08
N TYR A 482 -17.77 -21.35 3.78
CA TYR A 482 -17.32 -20.32 2.84
C TYR A 482 -15.80 -20.18 2.69
N LYS A 483 -15.00 -21.11 3.24
CA LYS A 483 -13.55 -21.09 3.07
C LYS A 483 -13.16 -21.65 1.70
N LEU A 484 -12.25 -20.96 1.02
CA LEU A 484 -11.62 -21.44 -0.21
C LEU A 484 -10.43 -22.36 0.13
N LEU A 485 -10.46 -23.59 -0.38
CA LEU A 485 -9.38 -24.57 -0.30
C LEU A 485 -8.69 -24.65 -1.66
N VAL A 486 -7.52 -24.02 -1.76
CA VAL A 486 -6.69 -24.01 -2.98
C VAL A 486 -5.86 -25.31 -3.06
N GLY A 487 -5.78 -25.90 -4.26
CA GLY A 487 -5.12 -27.17 -4.55
C GLY A 487 -5.99 -28.43 -4.40
N ILE A 488 -7.30 -28.29 -4.10
CA ILE A 488 -8.18 -29.44 -3.77
C ILE A 488 -9.48 -29.38 -4.58
N ALA A 489 -9.78 -30.46 -5.30
CA ALA A 489 -11.06 -30.65 -6.00
C ALA A 489 -12.20 -31.08 -5.04
N GLY A 490 -13.34 -30.41 -5.12
CA GLY A 490 -14.50 -30.64 -4.27
C GLY A 490 -15.35 -31.84 -4.72
N ALA A 491 -15.72 -32.70 -3.76
CA ALA A 491 -16.69 -33.77 -3.98
C ALA A 491 -18.12 -33.21 -4.16
N SER A 492 -18.91 -33.85 -5.02
CA SER A 492 -20.29 -33.40 -5.32
C SER A 492 -21.31 -33.97 -4.33
N SER A 493 -21.56 -33.26 -3.22
CA SER A 493 -22.36 -33.73 -2.07
C SER A 493 -23.89 -33.76 -2.26
N GLY A 494 -24.42 -33.63 -3.49
CA GLY A 494 -25.85 -33.48 -3.75
C GLY A 494 -26.73 -34.63 -3.24
N ILE A 495 -26.22 -35.86 -3.26
CA ILE A 495 -26.93 -37.06 -2.76
C ILE A 495 -27.02 -37.08 -1.22
N GLU A 496 -26.00 -36.55 -0.53
CA GLU A 496 -25.96 -36.42 0.94
C GLU A 496 -27.01 -35.40 1.41
N ILE A 497 -27.08 -34.26 0.70
CA ILE A 497 -28.05 -33.19 0.93
C ILE A 497 -29.48 -33.74 0.71
N ALA A 498 -29.72 -34.41 -0.41
CA ALA A 498 -31.01 -35.03 -0.73
C ALA A 498 -31.54 -35.94 0.41
N ARG A 499 -30.66 -36.77 1.00
CA ARG A 499 -31.01 -37.66 2.12
C ARG A 499 -31.53 -36.89 3.33
N ARG A 500 -30.84 -35.81 3.73
CA ARG A 500 -31.17 -35.06 4.96
C ARG A 500 -32.33 -34.06 4.79
N PHE A 501 -32.67 -33.70 3.55
CA PHE A 501 -33.91 -33.02 3.19
C PHE A 501 -35.15 -33.96 3.15
N GLY A 502 -35.00 -35.24 3.54
CA GLY A 502 -36.11 -36.16 3.73
C GLY A 502 -36.44 -37.04 2.52
N ILE A 503 -35.60 -37.09 1.49
CA ILE A 503 -35.77 -38.06 0.39
C ILE A 503 -35.51 -39.47 0.95
N PRO A 504 -36.45 -40.43 0.80
CA PRO A 504 -36.32 -41.76 1.37
C PRO A 504 -35.03 -42.47 0.98
N ASP A 505 -34.39 -43.14 1.96
CA ASP A 505 -33.09 -43.82 1.77
C ASP A 505 -33.05 -44.80 0.59
N LYS A 506 -34.19 -45.42 0.22
CA LYS A 506 -34.29 -46.27 -0.98
C LYS A 506 -33.96 -45.53 -2.27
N ILE A 507 -34.43 -44.28 -2.41
CA ILE A 507 -34.18 -43.42 -3.58
C ILE A 507 -32.74 -42.94 -3.56
N VAL A 508 -32.24 -42.50 -2.40
CA VAL A 508 -30.85 -42.06 -2.21
C VAL A 508 -29.85 -43.18 -2.52
N SER A 509 -30.18 -44.42 -2.13
CA SER A 509 -29.33 -45.60 -2.36
C SER A 509 -29.32 -45.98 -3.84
N ALA A 510 -30.48 -46.00 -4.50
CA ALA A 510 -30.57 -46.22 -5.95
C ALA A 510 -29.82 -45.13 -6.76
N ALA A 511 -29.94 -43.85 -6.38
CA ALA A 511 -29.18 -42.76 -6.98
C ALA A 511 -27.66 -42.94 -6.77
N SER A 512 -27.25 -43.37 -5.57
CA SER A 512 -25.85 -43.68 -5.26
C SER A 512 -25.31 -44.87 -6.08
N GLU A 513 -26.13 -45.88 -6.34
CA GLU A 513 -25.76 -47.04 -7.16
C GLU A 513 -25.64 -46.69 -8.64
N ASN A 514 -26.54 -45.85 -9.17
CA ASN A 514 -26.46 -45.35 -10.54
C ASN A 514 -25.18 -44.52 -10.77
N VAL A 515 -24.82 -43.61 -9.84
CA VAL A 515 -23.57 -42.82 -9.94
C VAL A 515 -22.31 -43.69 -9.79
N LYS A 516 -22.37 -44.79 -9.03
CA LYS A 516 -21.27 -45.79 -8.96
C LYS A 516 -21.07 -46.56 -10.27
N ALA A 517 -22.05 -46.59 -11.17
CA ALA A 517 -21.90 -47.22 -12.49
C ALA A 517 -21.19 -46.30 -13.50
N SER A 518 -21.43 -44.98 -13.45
CA SER A 518 -20.89 -44.00 -14.41
C SER A 518 -19.57 -43.34 -13.99
N THR A 519 -19.16 -43.44 -12.72
CA THR A 519 -18.16 -42.50 -12.16
C THR A 519 -17.15 -43.16 -11.19
N ARG A 520 -16.85 -44.45 -11.38
CA ARG A 520 -15.98 -45.23 -10.50
C ARG A 520 -14.60 -44.61 -10.32
N ASP A 521 -13.89 -44.37 -11.42
CA ASP A 521 -12.47 -44.00 -11.40
C ASP A 521 -12.25 -42.58 -10.84
N ALA A 522 -13.03 -41.60 -11.32
CA ALA A 522 -12.91 -40.21 -10.86
C ALA A 522 -13.28 -40.04 -9.37
N THR A 523 -14.32 -40.73 -8.88
CA THR A 523 -14.76 -40.56 -7.48
C THR A 523 -13.81 -41.24 -6.50
N GLU A 524 -13.19 -42.36 -6.88
CA GLU A 524 -12.19 -43.05 -6.08
C GLU A 524 -10.86 -42.27 -6.06
N TYR A 525 -10.44 -41.74 -7.20
CA TYR A 525 -9.29 -40.84 -7.32
C TYR A 525 -9.46 -39.54 -6.50
N LEU A 526 -10.62 -38.88 -6.60
CA LEU A 526 -10.92 -37.68 -5.80
C LEU A 526 -10.99 -37.96 -4.30
N ARG A 527 -11.50 -39.12 -3.87
CA ARG A 527 -11.48 -39.53 -2.46
C ARG A 527 -10.08 -39.80 -1.96
N ARG A 528 -9.22 -40.40 -2.79
CA ARG A 528 -7.82 -40.62 -2.49
C ARG A 528 -7.09 -39.28 -2.32
N ILE A 529 -7.25 -38.35 -3.26
CA ILE A 529 -6.67 -36.99 -3.17
C ILE A 529 -7.21 -36.23 -1.94
N LYS A 530 -8.52 -36.27 -1.66
CA LYS A 530 -9.08 -35.63 -0.46
C LYS A 530 -8.43 -36.19 0.81
N ARG A 531 -8.26 -37.51 0.90
CA ARG A 531 -7.60 -38.15 2.06
C ARG A 531 -6.12 -37.80 2.15
N GLU A 532 -5.38 -37.86 1.04
CA GLU A 532 -3.95 -37.46 0.99
C GLU A 532 -3.77 -35.96 1.29
N ALA A 533 -4.73 -35.09 0.95
CA ALA A 533 -4.73 -33.67 1.26
C ALA A 533 -5.12 -33.37 2.73
N GLU A 534 -6.05 -34.11 3.33
CA GLU A 534 -6.37 -34.07 4.76
C GLU A 534 -5.20 -34.60 5.60
N GLU A 535 -4.56 -35.69 5.16
CA GLU A 535 -3.32 -36.23 5.74
C GLU A 535 -2.18 -35.20 5.62
N ALA A 536 -1.99 -34.55 4.46
CA ALA A 536 -0.98 -33.51 4.29
C ALA A 536 -1.29 -32.22 5.07
N SER A 537 -2.56 -31.83 5.21
CA SER A 537 -2.97 -30.65 5.98
C SER A 537 -2.80 -30.88 7.48
N SER A 538 -3.17 -32.06 7.98
CA SER A 538 -2.96 -32.44 9.38
C SER A 538 -1.48 -32.61 9.71
N LEU A 539 -0.68 -33.18 8.80
CA LEU A 539 0.78 -33.23 8.93
C LEU A 539 1.41 -31.83 8.91
N ARG A 540 0.93 -30.91 8.07
CA ARG A 540 1.38 -29.51 8.05
C ARG A 540 1.03 -28.77 9.35
N ALA A 541 -0.17 -28.98 9.90
CA ALA A 541 -0.56 -28.41 11.18
C ALA A 541 0.30 -28.95 12.33
N ALA A 542 0.56 -30.26 12.37
CA ALA A 542 1.44 -30.89 13.35
C ALA A 542 2.90 -30.42 13.21
N LEU A 543 3.42 -30.25 11.97
CA LEU A 543 4.74 -29.69 11.72
C LEU A 543 4.84 -28.22 12.15
N GLU A 544 3.78 -27.43 12.01
CA GLU A 544 3.79 -26.04 12.42
C GLU A 544 3.67 -25.91 13.95
N GLU A 545 2.89 -26.78 14.61
CA GLU A 545 2.85 -26.92 16.08
C GLU A 545 4.20 -27.40 16.64
N GLU A 546 4.83 -28.39 16.00
CA GLU A 546 6.18 -28.82 16.37
C GLU A 546 7.20 -27.70 16.16
N ARG A 547 7.11 -26.94 15.07
CA ARG A 547 7.96 -25.77 14.81
C ARG A 547 7.77 -24.66 15.84
N THR A 548 6.55 -24.32 16.24
CA THR A 548 6.32 -23.31 17.29
C THR A 548 6.83 -23.81 18.63
N ALA A 549 6.54 -25.05 19.03
CA ALA A 549 7.07 -25.63 20.26
C ALA A 549 8.61 -25.72 20.28
N VAL A 550 9.23 -26.01 19.13
CA VAL A 550 10.69 -26.00 18.96
C VAL A 550 11.24 -24.56 19.03
N ALA A 551 10.59 -23.58 18.40
CA ALA A 551 10.99 -22.17 18.48
C ALA A 551 10.89 -21.61 19.91
N GLU A 552 9.80 -21.90 20.63
CA GLU A 552 9.64 -21.55 22.06
C GLU A 552 10.70 -22.24 22.93
N LYS A 553 11.05 -23.50 22.62
CA LYS A 553 12.12 -24.24 23.30
C LYS A 553 13.51 -23.65 23.02
N TYR A 554 13.78 -23.19 21.80
CA TYR A 554 15.02 -22.49 21.49
C TYR A 554 15.08 -21.11 22.16
N ALA A 555 14.02 -20.32 22.11
CA ALA A 555 13.95 -19.02 22.78
C ALA A 555 14.10 -19.14 24.30
N SER A 556 13.44 -20.12 24.94
CA SER A 556 13.62 -20.38 26.38
C SER A 556 15.04 -20.84 26.72
N LEU A 557 15.67 -21.68 25.88
CA LEU A 557 17.08 -22.07 26.06
C LEU A 557 18.05 -20.88 25.88
N GLU A 558 17.80 -19.97 24.94
CA GLU A 558 18.58 -18.75 24.77
C GLU A 558 18.44 -17.81 25.99
N THR A 559 17.22 -17.62 26.51
CA THR A 559 17.03 -16.81 27.72
C THR A 559 17.69 -17.44 28.96
N GLU A 560 17.66 -18.77 29.11
CA GLU A 560 18.41 -19.48 30.15
C GLU A 560 19.93 -19.38 29.97
N ALA A 561 20.44 -19.50 28.74
CA ALA A 561 21.86 -19.35 28.45
C ALA A 561 22.35 -17.93 28.75
N ALA A 562 21.62 -16.91 28.29
CA ALA A 562 21.90 -15.51 28.58
C ALA A 562 21.83 -15.22 30.09
N ARG A 563 20.88 -15.83 30.82
CA ARG A 563 20.81 -15.72 32.29
C ARG A 563 22.02 -16.35 32.97
N ARG A 564 22.40 -17.58 32.61
CA ARG A 564 23.57 -18.28 33.17
C ARG A 564 24.87 -17.55 32.89
N GLU A 565 25.00 -16.92 31.72
CA GLU A 565 26.19 -16.16 31.37
C GLU A 565 26.28 -14.85 32.16
N ARG A 566 25.17 -14.11 32.33
CA ARG A 566 25.11 -12.97 33.26
C ARG A 566 25.41 -13.37 34.70
N GLU A 567 24.88 -14.50 35.18
CA GLU A 567 25.17 -15.01 36.53
C GLU A 567 26.66 -15.39 36.70
N ARG A 568 27.32 -15.90 35.65
CA ARG A 568 28.77 -16.16 35.64
C ARG A 568 29.58 -14.87 35.64
N GLN A 569 29.23 -13.91 34.78
CA GLN A 569 29.93 -12.63 34.70
C GLN A 569 29.81 -11.84 36.01
N ALA A 570 28.64 -11.80 36.64
CA ALA A 570 28.45 -11.15 37.94
C ALA A 570 29.27 -11.82 39.07
N LYS A 571 29.38 -13.15 39.07
CA LYS A 571 30.26 -13.88 40.00
C LYS A 571 31.74 -13.56 39.76
N PHE A 572 32.18 -13.60 38.50
CA PHE A 572 33.55 -13.28 38.12
C PHE A 572 33.93 -11.83 38.47
N GLU A 573 33.04 -10.86 38.25
CA GLU A 573 33.23 -9.47 38.66
C GLU A 573 33.37 -9.33 40.19
N THR A 574 32.54 -10.05 40.95
CA THR A 574 32.60 -10.07 42.43
C THR A 574 33.93 -10.67 42.91
N GLU A 575 34.35 -11.81 42.35
CA GLU A 575 35.62 -12.46 42.67
C GLU A 575 36.83 -11.57 42.31
N LEU A 576 36.79 -10.89 41.16
CA LEU A 576 37.83 -9.95 40.73
C LEU A 576 37.95 -8.75 41.68
N LEU A 577 36.84 -8.18 42.13
CA LEU A 577 36.83 -7.07 43.08
C LEU A 577 37.43 -7.46 44.44
N THR A 578 37.04 -8.62 44.99
CA THR A 578 37.59 -9.11 46.27
C THR A 578 39.10 -9.38 46.19
N ALA A 579 39.59 -9.96 45.07
CA ALA A 579 41.01 -10.17 44.85
C ALA A 579 41.83 -8.86 44.82
N ILE A 580 41.26 -7.79 44.24
CA ILE A 580 41.87 -6.45 44.23
C ILE A 580 41.93 -5.85 45.64
N GLU A 581 40.86 -5.97 46.44
CA GLU A 581 40.84 -5.48 47.82
C GLU A 581 41.84 -6.21 48.72
N GLU A 582 41.96 -7.54 48.58
CA GLU A 582 43.00 -8.32 49.27
C GLU A 582 44.41 -7.88 48.87
N PHE A 583 44.64 -7.63 47.57
CA PHE A 583 45.93 -7.16 47.07
C PHE A 583 46.28 -5.77 47.65
N GLU A 584 45.33 -4.83 47.67
CA GLU A 584 45.55 -3.51 48.31
C GLU A 584 45.84 -3.63 49.81
N LYS A 585 45.17 -4.55 50.52
CA LYS A 585 45.42 -4.77 51.94
C LYS A 585 46.83 -5.29 52.19
N ARG A 586 47.24 -6.36 51.47
CA ARG A 586 48.59 -6.94 51.56
C ARG A 586 49.68 -5.93 51.15
N SER A 587 49.41 -5.10 50.13
CA SER A 587 50.32 -4.05 49.69
C SER A 587 50.53 -2.97 50.77
N ARG A 588 49.45 -2.50 51.41
CA ARG A 588 49.52 -1.55 52.55
C ARG A 588 50.28 -2.14 53.75
N GLU A 589 50.02 -3.40 54.09
CA GLU A 589 50.74 -4.12 55.17
C GLU A 589 52.25 -4.30 54.88
N MET A 590 52.64 -4.40 53.60
CA MET A 590 54.04 -4.48 53.19
C MET A 590 54.74 -3.12 53.26
N VAL A 591 54.11 -2.06 52.76
CA VAL A 591 54.62 -0.68 52.83
C VAL A 591 54.82 -0.22 54.28
N ALA A 592 53.91 -0.63 55.19
CA ALA A 592 53.99 -0.30 56.61
C ALA A 592 55.20 -0.91 57.36
N LYS A 593 55.88 -1.92 56.78
CA LYS A 593 57.03 -2.61 57.42
C LYS A 593 58.40 -2.05 57.04
N ILE A 594 58.49 -1.20 56.01
CA ILE A 594 59.73 -0.50 55.64
C ILE A 594 60.05 0.53 56.74
N GLU A 595 61.27 0.70 57.22
CA GLU A 595 61.54 1.67 58.31
C GLU A 595 61.99 3.06 57.80
N ASP A 596 62.66 3.14 56.64
CA ASP A 596 63.06 4.42 56.06
C ASP A 596 61.86 5.19 55.48
N ARG A 597 61.75 6.46 55.87
CA ARG A 597 60.70 7.40 55.42
C ARG A 597 60.86 7.79 53.95
N ALA A 598 62.08 7.82 53.41
CA ALA A 598 62.34 8.13 52.01
C ALA A 598 61.96 6.94 51.10
N GLU A 599 62.32 5.71 51.48
CA GLU A 599 61.86 4.51 50.77
C GLU A 599 60.36 4.29 50.91
N ARG A 600 59.76 4.46 52.10
CA ARG A 600 58.29 4.36 52.27
C ARG A 600 57.54 5.22 51.27
N LEU A 601 57.89 6.51 51.15
CA LEU A 601 57.23 7.44 50.23
C LEU A 601 57.43 7.09 48.75
N LYS A 602 58.50 6.35 48.41
CA LYS A 602 58.76 5.88 47.05
C LYS A 602 57.96 4.61 46.74
N VAL A 603 58.05 3.60 47.62
CA VAL A 603 57.34 2.32 47.46
C VAL A 603 55.82 2.52 47.59
N GLU A 604 55.34 3.43 48.44
CA GLU A 604 53.91 3.78 48.52
C GLU A 604 53.40 4.39 47.20
N ARG A 605 54.19 5.25 46.55
CA ARG A 605 53.83 5.82 45.24
C ARG A 605 53.89 4.78 44.12
N GLU A 606 54.83 3.85 44.16
CA GLU A 606 54.93 2.74 43.19
C GLU A 606 53.79 1.73 43.39
N ALA A 607 53.46 1.38 44.63
CA ALA A 607 52.33 0.54 45.00
C ALA A 607 50.98 1.17 44.60
N GLN A 608 50.76 2.46 44.90
CA GLN A 608 49.54 3.17 44.48
C GLN A 608 49.42 3.24 42.95
N ARG A 609 50.54 3.36 42.21
CA ARG A 609 50.53 3.28 40.74
C ARG A 609 50.17 1.89 40.23
N HIS A 610 50.78 0.83 40.76
CA HIS A 610 50.45 -0.54 40.38
C HIS A 610 49.00 -0.92 40.73
N VAL A 611 48.49 -0.50 41.89
CA VAL A 611 47.07 -0.67 42.26
C VAL A 611 46.14 0.08 41.30
N ALA A 612 46.47 1.32 40.95
CA ALA A 612 45.69 2.10 39.98
C ALA A 612 45.74 1.50 38.56
N GLU A 613 46.88 0.92 38.17
CA GLU A 613 47.09 0.21 36.91
C GLU A 613 46.26 -1.07 36.86
N LEU A 614 46.38 -1.94 37.87
CA LEU A 614 45.58 -3.16 38.03
C LEU A 614 44.07 -2.87 38.11
N LYS A 615 43.64 -1.83 38.83
CA LYS A 615 42.22 -1.39 38.82
C LYS A 615 41.76 -0.93 37.43
N ARG A 616 42.64 -0.28 36.66
CA ARG A 616 42.33 0.20 35.31
C ARG A 616 42.31 -0.95 34.29
N GLU A 617 43.15 -1.96 34.46
CA GLU A 617 43.12 -3.20 33.68
C GLU A 617 41.92 -4.07 34.02
N ALA A 618 41.59 -4.24 35.30
CA ALA A 618 40.37 -4.92 35.75
C ALA A 618 39.10 -4.22 35.26
N GLN A 619 39.03 -2.89 35.32
CA GLN A 619 37.93 -2.12 34.74
C GLN A 619 37.88 -2.21 33.20
N ARG A 620 39.02 -2.39 32.52
CA ARG A 620 39.07 -2.66 31.08
C ARG A 620 38.59 -4.08 30.76
N ALA A 621 38.96 -5.08 31.55
CA ALA A 621 38.48 -6.46 31.41
C ALA A 621 36.97 -6.55 31.68
N ALA A 622 36.47 -5.91 32.75
CA ALA A 622 35.04 -5.82 33.03
C ALA A 622 34.27 -5.07 31.93
N ARG A 623 34.83 -3.99 31.37
CA ARG A 623 34.25 -3.29 30.20
C ARG A 623 34.36 -4.07 28.89
N ALA A 624 35.35 -4.95 28.74
CA ALA A 624 35.43 -5.88 27.61
C ALA A 624 34.43 -7.04 27.75
N ALA A 625 34.02 -7.38 28.97
CA ALA A 625 32.97 -8.38 29.25
C ALA A 625 31.54 -7.80 29.19
N THR A 626 31.36 -6.50 29.48
CA THR A 626 30.06 -5.80 29.44
C THR A 626 29.85 -4.95 28.19
N GLY A 627 30.88 -4.73 27.38
CA GLY A 627 30.78 -4.09 26.07
C GLY A 627 30.10 -5.03 25.08
N SER A 628 29.01 -4.56 24.47
CA SER A 628 28.36 -5.24 23.36
C SER A 628 29.39 -5.53 22.25
N PRO A 629 29.40 -6.74 21.66
CA PRO A 629 30.35 -7.05 20.60
C PRO A 629 30.01 -6.23 19.35
N SER A 630 30.85 -5.26 19.02
CA SER A 630 30.91 -4.70 17.69
C SER A 630 31.45 -5.77 16.74
N SER A 631 30.54 -6.37 15.97
CA SER A 631 30.75 -7.15 14.75
C SER A 631 31.92 -8.15 14.74
N PRO A 632 31.73 -9.38 15.24
CA PRO A 632 32.65 -10.47 14.92
C PRO A 632 32.54 -10.87 13.45
N SER A 633 33.71 -10.93 12.79
CA SER A 633 33.98 -11.61 11.52
C SER A 633 33.06 -12.80 11.23
N SER A 634 32.27 -12.71 10.15
CA SER A 634 31.43 -13.80 9.63
C SER A 634 32.25 -14.90 8.97
N ASN A 635 32.79 -15.82 9.79
CA ASN A 635 33.38 -17.08 9.32
C ASN A 635 33.36 -18.18 10.41
N ALA A 636 32.17 -18.54 10.89
CA ALA A 636 31.93 -19.79 11.62
C ALA A 636 30.45 -20.19 11.51
N SER A 637 30.17 -21.26 10.74
CA SER A 637 28.80 -21.74 10.52
C SER A 637 28.26 -22.45 11.76
N ALA A 638 27.28 -21.86 12.44
CA ALA A 638 26.49 -22.57 13.45
C ALA A 638 25.57 -23.60 12.74
N ARG A 639 25.63 -24.86 13.17
CA ARG A 639 24.72 -25.93 12.71
C ARG A 639 23.32 -25.71 13.26
N GLY A 640 22.51 -24.91 12.57
CA GLY A 640 21.05 -24.87 12.71
C GLY A 640 20.38 -25.81 11.70
N VAL A 641 19.33 -26.51 12.10
CA VAL A 641 18.58 -27.42 11.22
C VAL A 641 17.84 -26.63 10.14
N ARG A 642 18.22 -26.79 8.87
CA ARG A 642 17.46 -26.27 7.72
C ARG A 642 16.31 -27.21 7.41
N VAL A 643 15.08 -26.76 7.64
CA VAL A 643 13.88 -27.36 7.03
C VAL A 643 13.58 -26.61 5.74
N VAL A 644 13.87 -27.24 4.60
CA VAL A 644 13.57 -26.71 3.27
C VAL A 644 12.09 -26.90 2.96
N ARG A 645 11.46 -25.87 2.39
CA ARG A 645 10.18 -25.99 1.69
C ARG A 645 10.21 -25.07 0.47
N ASP A 646 10.05 -25.66 -0.71
CA ASP A 646 9.78 -25.02 -2.01
C ASP A 646 10.61 -23.75 -2.34
N GLY A 647 11.94 -23.91 -2.35
CA GLY A 647 12.83 -23.20 -3.29
C GLY A 647 13.09 -21.70 -3.13
N ARG A 648 12.35 -20.94 -2.31
CA ARG A 648 12.58 -19.49 -2.12
C ARG A 648 12.79 -19.10 -0.65
N VAL A 649 13.89 -18.40 -0.38
CA VAL A 649 14.22 -17.81 0.91
C VAL A 649 13.56 -16.43 1.00
N ILE A 650 12.65 -16.23 1.94
CA ILE A 650 12.10 -14.92 2.27
C ILE A 650 12.84 -14.43 3.52
N ASN A 651 13.70 -13.43 3.36
CA ASN A 651 14.28 -12.70 4.49
C ASN A 651 13.29 -11.63 4.94
N HIS A 652 13.00 -11.59 6.24
CA HIS A 652 12.28 -10.47 6.84
C HIS A 652 13.08 -9.97 8.04
N GLU A 653 13.87 -8.92 7.84
CA GLU A 653 14.48 -8.15 8.92
C GLU A 653 13.67 -6.86 9.14
N PRO A 654 13.38 -6.49 10.40
CA PRO A 654 12.98 -5.12 10.72
C PRO A 654 14.22 -4.23 10.83
N THR A 655 14.12 -3.04 10.23
CA THR A 655 15.17 -2.00 10.17
C THR A 655 15.56 -1.42 11.53
N LEU A 656 16.82 -1.00 11.67
CA LEU A 656 17.22 0.38 12.03
C LEU A 656 18.77 0.56 11.98
N GLU A 657 19.22 1.53 11.18
CA GLU A 657 20.39 2.45 11.30
C GLU A 657 21.72 1.96 11.96
N SER A 658 22.94 2.24 11.43
CA SER A 658 23.38 3.23 10.42
C SER A 658 24.71 2.86 9.70
N ASP A 659 25.04 3.69 8.68
CA ASP A 659 26.39 4.01 8.17
C ASP A 659 27.24 2.97 7.41
N ALA A 660 27.00 2.89 6.09
CA ALA A 660 28.06 2.68 5.10
C ALA A 660 27.83 3.59 3.87
N GLU A 661 28.81 4.41 3.49
CA GLU A 661 28.73 5.32 2.35
C GLU A 661 28.74 4.55 1.02
N GLU A 662 27.57 4.33 0.40
CA GLU A 662 27.50 3.95 -1.01
C GLU A 662 27.74 5.17 -1.91
N THR A 663 28.80 5.13 -2.72
CA THR A 663 29.09 6.21 -3.67
C THR A 663 28.21 6.05 -4.92
N GLU A 664 27.29 6.99 -5.17
CA GLU A 664 26.48 6.98 -6.41
C GLU A 664 27.34 7.21 -7.67
N PHE A 665 27.10 6.40 -8.70
CA PHE A 665 27.70 6.54 -10.03
C PHE A 665 26.62 6.78 -11.10
N ARG A 666 26.68 7.93 -11.77
CA ARG A 666 25.73 8.28 -12.84
C ARG A 666 26.40 8.20 -14.22
N THR A 667 25.58 7.97 -15.24
CA THR A 667 26.05 7.88 -16.62
C THR A 667 26.52 9.25 -17.11
N ALA A 668 27.76 9.32 -17.58
CA ALA A 668 28.39 10.56 -18.02
C ALA A 668 28.01 10.90 -19.48
N PRO A 669 28.01 12.18 -19.88
CA PRO A 669 27.68 12.58 -21.25
C PRO A 669 28.63 11.94 -22.28
N PRO A 670 28.13 11.56 -23.48
CA PRO A 670 28.86 10.72 -24.41
C PRO A 670 30.11 11.42 -24.98
N ARG A 671 31.28 11.03 -24.46
CA ARG A 671 32.60 11.38 -25.00
C ARG A 671 33.44 10.12 -25.22
N ALA A 672 34.46 10.23 -26.07
CA ALA A 672 35.40 9.14 -26.30
C ALA A 672 36.09 8.71 -24.98
N ILE A 673 36.01 7.41 -24.68
CA ILE A 673 36.60 6.77 -23.51
C ILE A 673 38.13 6.81 -23.63
N LYS A 674 38.82 7.11 -22.53
CA LYS A 674 40.29 7.18 -22.44
C LYS A 674 40.80 6.29 -21.30
N ALA A 675 42.09 5.96 -21.35
CA ALA A 675 42.73 5.29 -20.23
C ALA A 675 42.61 6.12 -18.93
N ARG A 676 42.27 5.44 -17.84
CA ARG A 676 41.87 5.91 -16.50
C ARG A 676 40.44 6.44 -16.35
N ASP A 677 39.62 6.49 -17.40
CA ASP A 677 38.19 6.75 -17.22
C ASP A 677 37.51 5.61 -16.46
N GLN A 678 36.50 5.95 -15.65
CA GLN A 678 35.58 4.98 -15.03
C GLN A 678 34.49 4.60 -16.05
N VAL A 679 34.27 3.30 -16.22
CA VAL A 679 33.30 2.76 -17.16
C VAL A 679 32.51 1.62 -16.53
N ARG A 680 31.21 1.56 -16.83
CA ARG A 680 30.33 0.42 -16.56
C ARG A 680 30.40 -0.55 -17.74
N LEU A 681 30.61 -1.83 -17.47
CA LEU A 681 30.53 -2.89 -18.48
C LEU A 681 29.05 -3.26 -18.68
N LYS A 682 28.51 -3.01 -19.87
CA LYS A 682 27.09 -3.30 -20.19
C LYS A 682 26.74 -4.78 -20.02
N SER A 683 27.71 -5.66 -20.25
CA SER A 683 27.58 -7.12 -20.20
C SER A 683 27.10 -7.67 -18.84
N PHE A 684 27.42 -7.01 -17.72
CA PHE A 684 27.07 -7.46 -16.36
C PHE A 684 27.08 -6.32 -15.30
N GLY A 685 26.83 -5.07 -15.72
CA GLY A 685 26.56 -3.91 -14.85
C GLY A 685 27.71 -3.40 -13.96
N SER A 686 28.87 -4.07 -13.94
CA SER A 686 29.97 -3.75 -13.04
C SER A 686 30.78 -2.53 -13.48
N ILE A 687 31.22 -1.71 -12.51
CA ILE A 687 32.03 -0.51 -12.74
C ILE A 687 33.52 -0.84 -12.59
N GLY A 688 34.32 -0.43 -13.57
CA GLY A 688 35.77 -0.59 -13.61
C GLY A 688 36.49 0.65 -14.15
N ILE A 689 37.82 0.60 -14.12
CA ILE A 689 38.70 1.67 -14.63
C ILE A 689 39.45 1.15 -15.85
N VAL A 690 39.44 1.91 -16.94
CA VAL A 690 40.21 1.56 -18.14
C VAL A 690 41.71 1.66 -17.85
N ASP A 691 42.46 0.56 -17.95
CA ASP A 691 43.92 0.54 -17.80
C ASP A 691 44.63 1.02 -19.08
N LYS A 692 44.21 0.50 -20.24
CA LYS A 692 44.75 0.83 -21.58
C LYS A 692 43.68 0.64 -22.66
N ILE A 693 43.86 1.33 -23.80
CA ILE A 693 43.04 1.16 -25.01
C ILE A 693 43.98 0.81 -26.16
N ASN A 694 43.66 -0.27 -26.87
CA ASN A 694 44.43 -0.81 -28.01
C ASN A 694 43.48 -0.99 -29.20
N GLY A 695 43.34 0.05 -30.03
CA GLY A 695 42.39 0.03 -31.15
C GLY A 695 40.93 0.10 -30.67
N ASP A 696 40.11 -0.89 -31.06
CA ASP A 696 38.69 -0.98 -30.71
C ASP A 696 38.42 -1.70 -29.36
N GLU A 697 39.48 -2.20 -28.71
CA GLU A 697 39.40 -2.91 -27.43
C GLU A 697 40.10 -2.14 -26.30
N ALA A 698 39.52 -2.22 -25.11
CA ALA A 698 40.03 -1.62 -23.88
C ALA A 698 40.22 -2.68 -22.79
N GLU A 699 41.34 -2.61 -22.09
CA GLU A 699 41.55 -3.40 -20.87
C GLU A 699 40.94 -2.63 -19.70
N VAL A 700 39.89 -3.18 -19.06
CA VAL A 700 39.15 -2.58 -17.96
C VAL A 700 39.37 -3.38 -16.69
N ARG A 701 39.77 -2.71 -15.62
CA ARG A 701 40.01 -3.31 -14.30
C ARG A 701 38.80 -3.12 -13.40
N VAL A 702 38.16 -4.21 -12.99
CA VAL A 702 37.05 -4.23 -12.03
C VAL A 702 37.56 -4.89 -10.75
N LYS A 703 37.69 -4.11 -9.68
CA LYS A 703 38.35 -4.51 -8.41
C LYS A 703 39.74 -5.13 -8.69
N SER A 704 39.92 -6.42 -8.41
CA SER A 704 41.18 -7.17 -8.58
C SER A 704 41.36 -7.80 -9.97
N LEU A 705 40.30 -7.83 -10.78
CA LEU A 705 40.24 -8.54 -12.06
C LEU A 705 40.46 -7.58 -13.23
N ARG A 706 41.02 -8.07 -14.33
CA ARG A 706 41.17 -7.35 -15.60
C ARG A 706 40.42 -8.06 -16.70
N PHE A 707 39.57 -7.31 -17.40
CA PHE A 707 38.78 -7.75 -18.54
C PHE A 707 39.29 -7.04 -19.79
N ARG A 708 39.23 -7.68 -20.95
CA ARG A 708 39.42 -7.02 -22.25
C ARG A 708 38.07 -7.00 -22.96
N GLU A 709 37.56 -5.82 -23.24
CA GLU A 709 36.22 -5.59 -23.76
C GLU A 709 36.25 -4.58 -24.91
N LYS A 710 35.26 -4.66 -25.79
CA LYS A 710 35.13 -3.71 -26.91
C LYS A 710 34.61 -2.37 -26.39
N LEU A 711 35.06 -1.28 -27.00
CA LEU A 711 34.63 0.08 -26.62
C LEU A 711 33.09 0.26 -26.69
N SER A 712 32.39 -0.47 -27.57
CA SER A 712 30.92 -0.48 -27.67
C SER A 712 30.20 -1.02 -26.42
N ASN A 713 30.84 -1.95 -25.69
CA ASN A 713 30.29 -2.60 -24.50
C ASN A 713 30.55 -1.80 -23.20
N LEU A 714 31.24 -0.66 -23.31
CA LEU A 714 31.59 0.21 -22.20
C LEU A 714 30.70 1.46 -22.20
N GLU A 715 30.32 1.90 -21.01
CA GLU A 715 29.52 3.09 -20.76
C GLU A 715 30.26 3.98 -19.76
N LEU A 716 30.50 5.25 -20.10
CA LEU A 716 31.24 6.16 -19.23
C LEU A 716 30.41 6.52 -17.98
N VAL A 717 31.01 6.44 -16.79
CA VAL A 717 30.35 6.81 -15.52
C VAL A 717 31.19 7.80 -14.74
N GLU A 718 30.53 8.72 -14.05
CA GLU A 718 31.15 9.71 -13.17
C GLU A 718 30.63 9.55 -11.73
N THR A 719 31.51 9.82 -10.76
CA THR A 719 31.21 9.74 -9.33
C THR A 719 30.62 11.05 -8.83
N VAL A 720 29.44 11.00 -8.22
CA VAL A 720 28.86 12.18 -7.56
C VAL A 720 29.47 12.31 -6.17
N LYS A 721 30.20 13.40 -5.93
CA LYS A 721 30.64 13.78 -4.58
C LYS A 721 29.67 14.81 -4.00
N PRO A 722 29.29 14.71 -2.72
CA PRO A 722 28.59 15.81 -2.05
C PRO A 722 29.57 16.97 -1.84
N GLU A 723 29.25 18.14 -2.41
CA GLU A 723 29.92 19.39 -2.05
C GLU A 723 29.38 19.89 -0.72
N VAL A 724 30.26 19.94 0.30
CA VAL A 724 30.02 20.68 1.54
C VAL A 724 30.99 21.84 1.58
N GLU A 725 30.44 23.06 1.65
CA GLU A 725 31.24 24.29 1.66
C GLU A 725 32.17 24.40 2.88
N SER A 726 33.26 25.14 2.69
CA SER A 726 34.42 25.18 3.58
C SER A 726 34.18 25.90 4.92
N GLY A 727 34.74 25.35 6.01
CA GLY A 727 34.57 25.87 7.38
C GLY A 727 35.81 25.93 8.29
N ARG A 728 37.04 26.08 7.74
CA ARG A 728 38.32 26.44 8.44
C ARG A 728 38.74 25.69 9.72
N GLY A 729 39.96 25.12 9.71
CA GLY A 729 40.72 24.96 10.96
C GLY A 729 41.87 23.93 10.92
N ALA A 730 43.10 24.41 10.75
CA ALA A 730 44.38 23.69 10.92
C ALA A 730 44.42 22.65 12.08
N SER A 731 45.26 21.61 12.15
CA SER A 731 46.37 21.02 11.35
C SER A 731 47.21 20.19 12.37
N LEU A 732 48.11 19.32 11.87
CA LEU A 732 49.16 18.54 12.56
C LEU A 732 48.78 17.08 12.88
N ARG A 733 49.23 16.08 12.09
CA ARG A 733 50.60 15.55 11.90
C ARG A 733 51.20 14.80 13.11
N THR A 734 51.13 13.47 13.06
CA THR A 734 52.22 12.50 13.31
C THR A 734 51.72 11.12 12.85
N LEU A 735 52.33 10.40 11.89
CA LEU A 735 53.63 9.68 11.94
C LEU A 735 53.76 8.81 13.20
N ALA A 736 54.19 7.54 13.20
CA ALA A 736 54.59 6.53 12.19
C ALA A 736 55.15 5.33 13.01
N GLN A 737 55.71 4.29 12.36
CA GLN A 737 56.38 3.11 12.97
C GLN A 737 55.38 2.10 13.59
N LYS A 738 55.61 0.78 13.69
CA LYS A 738 56.67 -0.20 13.30
C LYS A 738 56.00 -1.60 13.40
N ARG A 739 56.40 -2.70 12.74
CA ARG A 739 57.44 -3.03 11.74
C ARG A 739 57.04 -4.37 11.09
N GLY A 740 57.33 -4.62 9.81
CA GLY A 740 57.15 -5.94 9.18
C GLY A 740 58.49 -6.61 8.92
N THR A 741 58.63 -7.89 9.28
CA THR A 741 59.84 -8.70 9.01
C THR A 741 59.57 -9.60 7.80
N GLU A 742 60.49 -9.60 6.83
CA GLU A 742 60.41 -10.44 5.63
C GLU A 742 60.75 -11.90 5.95
N VAL A 743 60.07 -12.84 5.26
CA VAL A 743 60.70 -14.08 4.77
C VAL A 743 60.15 -14.39 3.37
N HIS A 744 61.02 -14.38 2.36
CA HIS A 744 60.71 -14.89 1.01
C HIS A 744 60.79 -16.42 0.97
N LEU A 745 60.02 -17.07 0.08
CA LEU A 745 60.50 -18.25 -0.64
C LEU A 745 59.90 -18.35 -2.06
N ARG A 746 60.73 -18.84 -2.98
CA ARG A 746 60.74 -18.61 -4.43
C ARG A 746 59.66 -19.33 -5.23
N ALA A 747 59.49 -18.85 -6.47
CA ALA A 747 58.72 -19.48 -7.54
C ALA A 747 59.35 -20.78 -8.07
N SER A 748 58.58 -21.53 -8.86
CA SER A 748 59.03 -22.59 -9.78
C SER A 748 58.08 -22.65 -10.98
N THR A 749 58.59 -23.05 -12.15
CA THR A 749 57.88 -23.12 -13.43
C THR A 749 57.80 -24.56 -13.95
N ASP A 750 56.91 -24.78 -14.93
CA ASP A 750 56.73 -25.93 -15.83
C ASP A 750 55.77 -27.09 -15.45
N ASP A 751 55.06 -27.53 -16.51
CA ASP A 751 54.13 -28.67 -16.69
C ASP A 751 52.67 -28.56 -16.13
N PRO A 752 51.61 -28.75 -16.95
CA PRO A 752 50.22 -28.59 -16.52
C PRO A 752 49.66 -29.89 -15.94
N ARG A 753 49.40 -29.91 -14.62
CA ARG A 753 48.75 -31.05 -13.96
C ARG A 753 47.65 -30.56 -13.03
N ALA A 754 46.40 -30.73 -13.44
CA ALA A 754 45.27 -30.62 -12.55
C ALA A 754 45.28 -31.83 -11.61
N GLU A 755 45.80 -31.61 -10.40
CA GLU A 755 45.88 -32.58 -9.32
C GLU A 755 44.96 -32.17 -8.17
N LEU A 756 44.14 -33.11 -7.70
CA LEU A 756 43.43 -33.02 -6.44
C LEU A 756 44.07 -33.96 -5.41
N ASN A 757 44.28 -33.48 -4.19
CA ASN A 757 44.82 -34.27 -3.09
C ASN A 757 43.82 -34.32 -1.92
N VAL A 758 43.28 -35.52 -1.66
CA VAL A 758 42.29 -35.79 -0.60
C VAL A 758 42.88 -36.61 0.56
N ILE A 759 44.20 -36.72 0.67
CA ILE A 759 44.86 -37.35 1.82
C ILE A 759 44.48 -36.62 3.11
N GLY A 760 44.00 -37.37 4.11
CA GLY A 760 43.62 -36.86 5.42
C GLY A 760 42.15 -36.46 5.56
N ARG A 761 41.36 -36.52 4.48
CA ARG A 761 39.90 -36.29 4.52
C ARG A 761 39.13 -37.56 4.86
N SER A 762 37.88 -37.40 5.32
CA SER A 762 36.92 -38.51 5.39
C SER A 762 36.52 -38.98 3.98
N THR A 763 35.87 -40.14 3.88
CA THR A 763 35.40 -40.68 2.60
C THR A 763 34.43 -39.76 1.89
N ASP A 764 33.55 -39.11 2.65
CA ASP A 764 32.41 -38.38 2.12
C ASP A 764 32.88 -36.99 1.64
N GLU A 765 33.72 -36.31 2.44
CA GLU A 765 34.41 -35.08 2.03
C GLU A 765 35.32 -35.26 0.81
N ALA A 766 35.93 -36.44 0.66
CA ALA A 766 36.78 -36.76 -0.49
C ALA A 766 35.98 -37.07 -1.76
N VAL A 767 34.75 -37.57 -1.63
CA VAL A 767 33.82 -37.78 -2.75
C VAL A 767 33.26 -36.43 -3.19
N ASP A 768 32.73 -35.62 -2.27
CA ASP A 768 32.16 -34.30 -2.58
C ASP A 768 33.15 -33.32 -3.24
N GLU A 769 34.44 -33.41 -2.89
CA GLU A 769 35.48 -32.59 -3.51
C GLU A 769 35.96 -33.17 -4.86
N ALA A 770 36.02 -34.50 -5.00
CA ALA A 770 36.35 -35.13 -6.27
C ALA A 770 35.27 -34.89 -7.33
N ASP A 771 33.98 -34.91 -6.94
CA ASP A 771 32.82 -34.62 -7.79
C ASP A 771 32.91 -33.19 -8.37
N LYS A 772 33.03 -32.18 -7.51
CA LYS A 772 33.22 -30.78 -7.92
C LYS A 772 34.46 -30.56 -8.77
N PHE A 773 35.56 -31.24 -8.46
CA PHE A 773 36.80 -31.15 -9.22
C PHE A 773 36.68 -31.78 -10.62
N LEU A 774 35.85 -32.82 -10.79
CA LEU A 774 35.56 -33.40 -12.11
C LEU A 774 34.74 -32.43 -12.97
N ASP A 775 33.74 -31.77 -12.39
CA ASP A 775 32.92 -30.77 -13.08
C ASP A 775 33.74 -29.52 -13.45
N GLU A 776 34.52 -28.98 -12.51
CA GLU A 776 35.43 -27.86 -12.79
C GLU A 776 36.46 -28.23 -13.86
N ALA A 777 37.01 -29.45 -13.84
CA ALA A 777 37.97 -29.90 -14.85
C ALA A 777 37.34 -30.07 -16.23
N PHE A 778 36.10 -30.56 -16.30
CA PHE A 778 35.33 -30.68 -17.54
C PHE A 778 35.01 -29.30 -18.13
N LEU A 779 34.52 -28.36 -17.30
CA LEU A 779 34.24 -26.97 -17.70
C LEU A 779 35.51 -26.25 -18.20
N ASN A 780 36.67 -26.53 -17.61
CA ASN A 780 37.96 -26.00 -18.07
C ASN A 780 38.61 -26.81 -19.22
N SER A 781 37.88 -27.75 -19.84
CA SER A 781 38.32 -28.55 -20.99
C SER A 781 39.63 -29.35 -20.76
N LEU A 782 39.86 -29.79 -19.52
CA LEU A 782 41.04 -30.57 -19.16
C LEU A 782 40.86 -32.04 -19.59
N GLN A 783 41.79 -32.56 -20.39
CA GLN A 783 41.70 -33.93 -20.90
C GLN A 783 42.07 -34.99 -19.86
N HIS A 784 43.04 -34.68 -18.99
CA HIS A 784 43.59 -35.60 -18.00
C HIS A 784 43.75 -34.90 -16.65
N ILE A 785 43.28 -35.54 -15.59
CA ILE A 785 43.42 -35.08 -14.21
C ILE A 785 43.94 -36.22 -13.31
N ARG A 786 44.46 -35.87 -12.12
CA ARG A 786 45.00 -36.85 -11.16
C ARG A 786 44.41 -36.63 -9.77
N ILE A 787 43.92 -37.69 -9.14
CA ILE A 787 43.36 -37.65 -7.78
C ILE A 787 44.24 -38.50 -6.86
N VAL A 788 44.82 -37.88 -5.83
CA VAL A 788 45.71 -38.51 -4.84
C VAL A 788 44.96 -38.79 -3.56
N HIS A 789 44.92 -40.07 -3.18
CA HIS A 789 44.20 -40.58 -2.00
C HIS A 789 45.09 -41.37 -1.03
N GLY A 790 46.37 -41.55 -1.37
CA GLY A 790 47.37 -42.23 -0.54
C GLY A 790 47.22 -43.76 -0.49
N HIS A 791 48.22 -44.40 0.13
CA HIS A 791 48.33 -45.87 0.29
C HIS A 791 47.75 -46.39 1.61
N GLY A 792 46.74 -45.72 2.19
CA GLY A 792 46.12 -46.11 3.47
C GLY A 792 45.29 -47.39 3.40
N THR A 793 44.25 -47.50 4.23
CA THR A 793 43.34 -48.67 4.34
C THR A 793 42.50 -48.98 3.08
N GLY A 794 42.78 -48.31 1.96
CA GLY A 794 42.05 -48.46 0.70
C GLY A 794 40.59 -47.97 0.75
N ALA A 795 40.19 -47.24 1.79
CA ALA A 795 38.84 -46.68 1.92
C ALA A 795 38.61 -45.55 0.90
N LEU A 796 39.46 -44.51 0.92
CA LEU A 796 39.41 -43.40 -0.04
C LEU A 796 39.53 -43.87 -1.50
N ARG A 797 40.42 -44.84 -1.77
CA ARG A 797 40.57 -45.45 -3.10
C ARG A 797 39.28 -46.12 -3.60
N ARG A 798 38.52 -46.76 -2.70
CA ARG A 798 37.22 -47.38 -3.05
C ARG A 798 36.16 -46.31 -3.28
N ALA A 799 36.00 -45.37 -2.34
CA ALA A 799 35.01 -44.29 -2.47
C ALA A 799 35.17 -43.49 -3.78
N ILE A 800 36.39 -43.05 -4.10
CA ILE A 800 36.70 -42.33 -5.35
C ILE A 800 36.54 -43.27 -6.56
N GLY A 801 36.96 -44.53 -6.45
CA GLY A 801 36.80 -45.52 -7.52
C GLY A 801 35.35 -45.90 -7.81
N ASP A 802 34.43 -45.73 -6.85
CA ASP A 802 33.00 -45.96 -7.03
C ASP A 802 32.30 -44.71 -7.60
N LEU A 803 32.70 -43.50 -7.17
CA LEU A 803 32.31 -42.24 -7.80
C LEU A 803 32.66 -42.22 -9.30
N LEU A 804 33.92 -42.50 -9.64
CA LEU A 804 34.43 -42.42 -11.02
C LEU A 804 33.80 -43.44 -11.99
N LYS A 805 33.15 -44.51 -11.50
CA LYS A 805 32.39 -45.45 -12.35
C LYS A 805 31.04 -44.88 -12.81
N GLY A 806 30.41 -44.06 -11.98
CA GLY A 806 29.08 -43.50 -12.23
C GLY A 806 29.10 -42.09 -12.82
N HIS A 807 30.22 -41.37 -12.72
CA HIS A 807 30.30 -39.95 -13.04
C HIS A 807 30.12 -39.66 -14.55
N PRO A 808 29.19 -38.76 -14.95
CA PRO A 808 28.84 -38.54 -16.36
C PRO A 808 30.03 -38.03 -17.18
N HIS A 809 30.90 -37.20 -16.60
CA HIS A 809 32.03 -36.57 -17.31
C HIS A 809 33.27 -37.47 -17.49
N VAL A 810 33.33 -38.66 -16.88
CA VAL A 810 34.50 -39.56 -16.95
C VAL A 810 34.44 -40.47 -18.17
N ALA A 811 35.52 -40.49 -18.96
CA ALA A 811 35.69 -41.39 -20.11
C ALA A 811 36.35 -42.72 -19.70
N ARG A 812 37.47 -42.66 -18.95
CA ARG A 812 38.14 -43.81 -18.34
C ARG A 812 39.00 -43.37 -17.15
N PHE A 813 39.30 -44.29 -16.24
CA PHE A 813 40.24 -44.04 -15.14
C PHE A 813 41.13 -45.27 -14.88
N ALA A 814 42.34 -45.02 -14.40
CA ALA A 814 43.34 -46.05 -14.10
C ALA A 814 44.20 -45.65 -12.89
N PRO A 815 44.77 -46.60 -12.12
CA PRO A 815 45.79 -46.27 -11.13
C PRO A 815 47.00 -45.61 -11.81
N ALA A 816 47.63 -44.66 -11.12
CA ALA A 816 48.76 -43.91 -11.67
C ALA A 816 49.98 -44.82 -11.93
N PRO A 817 50.85 -44.47 -12.90
CA PRO A 817 52.16 -45.09 -13.07
C PRO A 817 53.01 -45.08 -11.79
N GLN A 818 53.97 -46.00 -11.67
CA GLN A 818 54.83 -46.11 -10.47
C GLN A 818 55.65 -44.84 -10.20
N ASP A 819 56.04 -44.12 -11.26
CA ASP A 819 56.72 -42.82 -11.23
C ASP A 819 55.80 -41.65 -10.79
N GLN A 820 54.49 -41.87 -10.63
CA GLN A 820 53.49 -40.81 -10.39
C GLN A 820 52.52 -41.13 -9.23
N GLY A 821 52.97 -41.95 -8.27
CA GLY A 821 52.22 -42.29 -7.05
C GLY A 821 51.55 -43.68 -7.05
N GLY A 822 51.67 -44.44 -8.14
CA GLY A 822 51.28 -45.85 -8.18
C GLY A 822 49.87 -46.13 -7.68
N SER A 823 49.73 -47.08 -6.75
CA SER A 823 48.45 -47.46 -6.16
C SER A 823 47.82 -46.43 -5.19
N GLY A 824 48.48 -45.29 -4.96
CA GLY A 824 48.04 -44.21 -4.07
C GLY A 824 47.42 -43.01 -4.80
N ALA A 825 47.39 -43.06 -6.13
CA ALA A 825 46.76 -42.05 -6.99
C ALA A 825 45.99 -42.71 -8.15
N THR A 826 44.95 -42.03 -8.63
CA THR A 826 44.16 -42.43 -9.80
C THR A 826 44.25 -41.33 -10.85
N VAL A 827 44.54 -41.70 -12.10
CA VAL A 827 44.49 -40.80 -13.26
C VAL A 827 43.14 -40.99 -13.95
N VAL A 828 42.50 -39.88 -14.28
CA VAL A 828 41.16 -39.84 -14.87
C VAL A 828 41.24 -39.07 -16.18
N GLU A 829 40.65 -39.65 -17.23
CA GLU A 829 40.46 -39.04 -18.53
C GLU A 829 38.99 -38.64 -18.67
N LEU A 830 38.75 -37.38 -19.03
CA LEU A 830 37.41 -36.83 -19.17
C LEU A 830 36.89 -36.99 -20.61
N LYS A 831 35.56 -37.04 -20.75
CA LYS A 831 34.91 -37.01 -22.07
C LYS A 831 35.11 -35.62 -22.70
N GLN A 832 35.12 -35.57 -24.03
CA GLN A 832 35.02 -34.34 -24.82
C GLN A 832 33.59 -34.19 -25.34
#